data_AF-A0A849QQ70-F1
#
_entry.id   AF-A0A849QQ70-F1
#
_cell.length_a   1.000
_cell.length_b   1.000
_cell.length_c   1.000
_cell.angle_alpha   90.00
_cell.angle_beta   90.00
_cell.angle_gamma   90.00
#
_symmetry.space_group_name_H-M   'P 1'
#
loop_
_entity.id
_entity.type
_entity.pdbx_description
1 polymer ?
#
loop_
_entity_poly.entity_id
_entity_poly.type
_entity_poly.pdbx_seq_one_letter_code
_entity_poly.pdbx_strand_id
1 'polypeptide(L)'
;MHLLTWGSQGSFDGQFEKPWGIAVSSDGSVYVADEENNVIQKFKEGMVYYPPEIFDPNSDTDGDGLNNIDELNGWVVSFVNSTGVFYVSTTSEPLINDTDYDGLTDYQEFNFYTNPRDVDTDDDGLTDYVEWVLGTNIKGYDSEGDGLDDNLEMIFETDPWLHDTDGDGVSDYDEYLKYSNPNDKDTDGDGLNDSEELAFNSSMINPDSDGDMLLDGEEYNQSSDPRNPDTDGDGLNDGYEILYNTSVLLNDTDGDGVGDNVEIENWMDPLNNDTDGDGLDDYSELQNGTNPVLSDTRGNGVNDSEDPYSLALNVEEIWMTYDADEDTEIFIEKLEKYTNITVFQPEELANYSTKPYILIVGRPGLENNTAGNITYNILNSSSPDELAKMQESDYDRFYTGYDIWTSSQTVVMLSHPYVFDHYAVLDSFKTLNQTIEYQTLVSSITVDGIKEMDAFIWIELKKPVKPTIGLGTYNSIDVPHVLTQVNEKDVGKYLDINASENVMNATVNNIDWAKIVIFFTAADLDRTGDMDANDPGDINENTICINWFNDLSGVWEKLSNDMDWVNDVGINTTNDVIYGKEYEGYVWANVSHLSMYGLSGTEIKQPVNPIPDDGPVHRRIPIIVDDEVQTPLQSPKTTLADAPVAAETDVIPESQSVFFYLVAAMIILLTGLGAAYIFRKRM
;
A
#
# COMPACT_ATOMS: atom_id res chain seq x y z
N MET A 1 -66.13 -58.40 3.56
CA MET A 1 -65.38 -57.50 2.65
C MET A 1 -64.22 -58.33 2.14
N HIS A 2 -64.06 -58.42 0.82
CA HIS A 2 -62.97 -59.17 0.19
C HIS A 2 -61.97 -58.16 -0.38
N LEU A 3 -60.68 -58.50 -0.40
CA LEU A 3 -59.62 -57.59 -0.85
C LEU A 3 -59.51 -57.55 -2.38
N LEU A 4 -59.85 -58.66 -3.04
CA LEU A 4 -59.91 -58.82 -4.48
C LEU A 4 -61.06 -59.79 -4.81
N THR A 5 -61.67 -59.65 -5.99
CA THR A 5 -62.66 -60.60 -6.54
C THR A 5 -62.37 -60.78 -8.03
N TRP A 6 -62.28 -62.02 -8.49
CA TRP A 6 -62.10 -62.39 -9.90
C TRP A 6 -62.83 -63.70 -10.21
N GLY A 7 -63.07 -63.94 -11.50
CA GLY A 7 -63.85 -65.08 -11.98
C GLY A 7 -65.35 -64.79 -12.15
N SER A 8 -66.00 -65.49 -13.08
CA SER A 8 -67.45 -65.42 -13.35
C SER A 8 -68.01 -66.77 -13.77
N GLN A 9 -69.33 -66.92 -13.90
CA GLN A 9 -69.94 -68.18 -14.34
C GLN A 9 -69.83 -68.35 -15.86
N GLY A 10 -69.39 -69.54 -16.31
CA GLY A 10 -69.33 -69.91 -17.72
C GLY A 10 -68.19 -70.90 -18.02
N SER A 11 -67.88 -71.08 -19.31
CA SER A 11 -67.00 -72.15 -19.81
C SER A 11 -65.73 -71.70 -20.53
N PHE A 12 -65.38 -70.41 -20.45
CA PHE A 12 -64.16 -69.84 -21.03
C PHE A 12 -63.06 -69.65 -19.98
N ASP A 13 -61.87 -69.21 -20.41
CA ASP A 13 -60.78 -68.89 -19.48
C ASP A 13 -61.18 -67.76 -18.52
N GLY A 14 -60.84 -67.89 -17.24
CA GLY A 14 -61.33 -67.01 -16.18
C GLY A 14 -62.80 -67.25 -15.79
N GLN A 15 -63.48 -68.25 -16.36
CA GLN A 15 -64.85 -68.61 -16.01
C GLN A 15 -64.97 -70.02 -15.43
N PHE A 16 -65.93 -70.19 -14.54
CA PHE A 16 -66.15 -71.43 -13.80
C PHE A 16 -67.65 -71.78 -13.76
N GLU A 17 -68.02 -72.94 -14.28
CA GLU A 17 -69.39 -73.47 -14.19
C GLU A 17 -69.55 -74.34 -12.93
N LYS A 18 -68.47 -75.00 -12.49
CA LYS A 18 -68.43 -75.83 -11.27
C LYS A 18 -67.00 -75.99 -10.71
N PRO A 19 -66.43 -74.93 -10.10
CA PRO A 19 -65.09 -74.99 -9.54
C PRO A 19 -65.09 -75.87 -8.28
N TRP A 20 -64.32 -76.97 -8.33
CA TRP A 20 -64.33 -78.02 -7.30
C TRP A 20 -63.05 -78.11 -6.48
N GLY A 21 -61.94 -77.54 -6.97
CA GLY A 21 -60.67 -77.53 -6.25
C GLY A 21 -59.79 -76.33 -6.62
N ILE A 22 -58.98 -75.88 -5.67
CA ILE A 22 -58.02 -74.78 -5.84
C ILE A 22 -56.67 -75.17 -5.20
N ALA A 23 -55.58 -74.79 -5.85
CA ALA A 23 -54.21 -74.96 -5.36
C ALA A 23 -53.38 -73.70 -5.67
N VAL A 24 -52.32 -73.47 -4.90
CA VAL A 24 -51.40 -72.34 -5.12
C VAL A 24 -49.97 -72.86 -5.15
N SER A 25 -49.19 -72.38 -6.12
CA SER A 25 -47.79 -72.73 -6.36
C SER A 25 -46.84 -71.81 -5.60
N SER A 26 -45.59 -72.25 -5.39
CA SER A 26 -44.54 -71.45 -4.76
C SER A 26 -44.10 -70.22 -5.58
N ASP A 27 -44.51 -70.13 -6.85
CA ASP A 27 -44.28 -68.96 -7.72
C ASP A 27 -45.46 -67.97 -7.75
N GLY A 28 -46.41 -68.10 -6.82
CA GLY A 28 -47.63 -67.29 -6.75
C GLY A 28 -48.78 -67.76 -7.66
N SER A 29 -48.52 -68.64 -8.63
CA SER A 29 -49.55 -69.12 -9.56
C SER A 29 -50.69 -69.86 -8.85
N VAL A 30 -51.93 -69.48 -9.13
CA VAL A 30 -53.16 -70.14 -8.64
C VAL A 30 -53.68 -71.10 -9.71
N TYR A 31 -54.13 -72.29 -9.31
CA TYR A 31 -54.72 -73.28 -10.21
C TYR A 31 -56.11 -73.65 -9.71
N VAL A 32 -57.12 -73.58 -10.60
CA VAL A 32 -58.52 -73.90 -10.29
C VAL A 32 -58.98 -75.04 -11.19
N ALA A 33 -59.50 -76.11 -10.58
CA ALA A 33 -60.07 -77.26 -11.28
C ALA A 33 -61.60 -77.12 -11.35
N ASP A 34 -62.14 -77.09 -12.56
CA ASP A 34 -63.58 -77.04 -12.82
C ASP A 34 -64.09 -78.41 -13.30
N GLU A 35 -65.10 -78.94 -12.61
CA GLU A 35 -65.64 -80.28 -12.83
C GLU A 35 -66.57 -80.35 -14.05
N GLU A 36 -67.32 -79.30 -14.35
CA GLU A 36 -68.33 -79.30 -15.43
C GLU A 36 -67.68 -78.86 -16.75
N ASN A 37 -66.78 -77.87 -16.70
CA ASN A 37 -65.95 -77.47 -17.83
C ASN A 37 -64.81 -78.48 -18.12
N ASN A 38 -64.53 -79.42 -17.20
CA ASN A 38 -63.51 -80.47 -17.33
C ASN A 38 -62.07 -79.95 -17.56
N VAL A 39 -61.73 -78.80 -16.98
CA VAL A 39 -60.42 -78.12 -17.16
C VAL A 39 -59.73 -77.82 -15.83
N ILE A 40 -58.41 -77.60 -15.89
CA ILE A 40 -57.65 -76.94 -14.82
C ILE A 40 -57.08 -75.65 -15.41
N GLN A 41 -57.59 -74.51 -14.96
CA GLN A 41 -57.14 -73.18 -15.38
C GLN A 41 -56.01 -72.70 -14.46
N LYS A 42 -55.05 -71.95 -15.01
CA LYS A 42 -53.92 -71.34 -14.27
C LYS A 42 -54.07 -69.82 -14.32
N PHE A 43 -53.83 -69.17 -13.19
CA PHE A 43 -53.79 -67.73 -13.04
C PHE A 43 -52.47 -67.30 -12.42
N LYS A 44 -51.97 -66.14 -12.84
CA LYS A 44 -50.86 -65.44 -12.19
C LYS A 44 -51.13 -63.95 -12.25
N GLU A 45 -50.60 -63.22 -11.28
CA GLU A 45 -50.53 -61.76 -11.29
C GLU A 45 -49.88 -61.30 -12.61
N GLY A 46 -50.50 -60.37 -13.32
CA GLY A 46 -50.11 -59.94 -14.67
C GLY A 46 -50.64 -60.77 -15.86
N MET A 47 -51.45 -61.83 -15.66
CA MET A 47 -52.04 -62.57 -16.79
C MET A 47 -53.49 -62.14 -17.10
N VAL A 48 -53.69 -61.51 -18.24
CA VAL A 48 -55.02 -61.20 -18.83
C VAL A 48 -55.50 -62.39 -19.68
N TYR A 49 -56.80 -62.68 -19.62
CA TYR A 49 -57.48 -63.70 -20.44
C TYR A 49 -58.69 -63.07 -21.15
N TYR A 50 -58.63 -62.98 -22.48
CA TYR A 50 -59.66 -62.31 -23.29
C TYR A 50 -60.84 -63.25 -23.63
N PRO A 51 -62.10 -62.89 -23.33
CA PRO A 51 -63.28 -63.67 -23.71
C PRO A 51 -63.57 -63.56 -25.22
N PRO A 52 -63.68 -64.65 -26.00
CA PRO A 52 -63.61 -64.59 -27.48
C PRO A 52 -64.76 -63.93 -28.26
N GLU A 53 -65.70 -63.23 -27.62
CA GLU A 53 -66.89 -62.69 -28.30
C GLU A 53 -66.86 -61.17 -28.58
N ILE A 54 -65.86 -60.43 -28.08
CA ILE A 54 -65.64 -59.00 -28.41
C ILE A 54 -64.14 -58.68 -28.49
N PHE A 55 -63.40 -59.38 -29.36
CA PHE A 55 -62.01 -59.04 -29.72
C PHE A 55 -61.72 -59.56 -31.14
N ASP A 56 -61.75 -58.70 -32.14
CA ASP A 56 -61.31 -59.04 -33.52
C ASP A 56 -59.84 -58.68 -33.64
N PRO A 57 -58.91 -59.64 -33.86
CA PRO A 57 -57.49 -59.35 -33.93
C PRO A 57 -57.09 -58.41 -35.08
N ASN A 58 -57.97 -58.10 -36.02
CA ASN A 58 -57.70 -57.14 -37.11
C ASN A 58 -58.38 -55.77 -36.87
N SER A 59 -58.93 -55.56 -35.67
CA SER A 59 -59.46 -54.27 -35.22
C SER A 59 -58.40 -53.50 -34.44
N ASP A 60 -58.40 -52.21 -34.65
CA ASP A 60 -58.08 -51.18 -33.65
C ASP A 60 -59.22 -51.18 -32.61
N THR A 61 -58.94 -51.17 -31.30
CA THR A 61 -59.97 -51.36 -30.24
C THR A 61 -60.19 -50.13 -29.36
N ASP A 62 -59.12 -49.42 -29.02
CA ASP A 62 -59.11 -48.19 -28.22
C ASP A 62 -59.12 -46.92 -29.10
N GLY A 63 -58.64 -47.01 -30.34
CA GLY A 63 -58.77 -45.99 -31.39
C GLY A 63 -57.48 -45.26 -31.74
N ASP A 64 -56.32 -45.82 -31.41
CA ASP A 64 -55.01 -45.15 -31.53
C ASP A 64 -54.43 -45.16 -32.96
N GLY A 65 -54.69 -46.23 -33.73
CA GLY A 65 -54.25 -46.41 -35.13
C GLY A 65 -53.37 -47.64 -35.38
N LEU A 66 -52.86 -48.29 -34.33
CA LEU A 66 -52.32 -49.64 -34.36
C LEU A 66 -53.49 -50.65 -34.34
N ASN A 67 -53.20 -51.95 -34.25
CA ASN A 67 -54.27 -52.95 -34.23
C ASN A 67 -53.88 -54.20 -33.45
N ASN A 68 -54.90 -54.86 -32.91
CA ASN A 68 -54.82 -55.93 -31.92
C ASN A 68 -53.81 -57.04 -32.24
N ILE A 69 -53.56 -57.36 -33.52
CA ILE A 69 -52.58 -58.40 -33.90
C ILE A 69 -51.16 -57.85 -34.04
N ASP A 70 -50.96 -56.61 -34.45
CA ASP A 70 -49.63 -56.01 -34.55
C ASP A 70 -49.09 -55.64 -33.15
N GLU A 71 -49.93 -55.16 -32.25
CA GLU A 71 -49.63 -54.96 -30.83
C GLU A 71 -49.20 -56.26 -30.12
N LEU A 72 -49.97 -57.34 -30.32
CA LEU A 72 -49.68 -58.66 -29.75
C LEU A 72 -48.55 -59.42 -30.46
N ASN A 73 -48.21 -59.04 -31.71
CA ASN A 73 -47.02 -59.54 -32.40
C ASN A 73 -45.76 -58.84 -31.89
N GLY A 74 -45.87 -57.53 -31.61
CA GLY A 74 -44.79 -56.71 -31.11
C GLY A 74 -43.76 -56.28 -32.16
N TRP A 75 -42.81 -55.45 -31.71
CA TRP A 75 -41.68 -54.98 -32.51
C TRP A 75 -40.35 -55.12 -31.76
N VAL A 76 -39.27 -54.80 -32.47
CA VAL A 76 -37.91 -54.75 -31.90
C VAL A 76 -37.50 -53.30 -31.76
N VAL A 77 -37.37 -52.86 -30.52
CA VAL A 77 -36.76 -51.59 -30.11
C VAL A 77 -35.25 -51.75 -30.17
N SER A 78 -34.53 -50.71 -30.58
CA SER A 78 -33.07 -50.65 -30.40
C SER A 78 -32.66 -49.22 -30.09
N PHE A 79 -31.99 -49.09 -28.95
CA PHE A 79 -31.63 -47.84 -28.31
C PHE A 79 -30.23 -47.91 -27.72
N VAL A 80 -29.73 -46.79 -27.23
CA VAL A 80 -28.43 -46.67 -26.56
C VAL A 80 -28.63 -45.98 -25.23
N ASN A 81 -28.31 -46.65 -24.12
CA ASN A 81 -28.26 -45.99 -22.82
C ASN A 81 -26.79 -45.81 -22.39
N SER A 82 -26.56 -45.15 -21.26
CA SER A 82 -25.25 -44.94 -20.63
C SER A 82 -24.40 -46.21 -20.39
N THR A 83 -24.95 -47.41 -20.58
CA THR A 83 -24.23 -48.70 -20.51
C THR A 83 -24.00 -49.39 -21.87
N GLY A 84 -24.56 -48.87 -22.96
CA GLY A 84 -24.31 -49.32 -24.34
C GLY A 84 -25.56 -49.53 -25.20
N VAL A 85 -25.42 -50.29 -26.29
CA VAL A 85 -26.48 -50.51 -27.29
C VAL A 85 -27.36 -51.72 -26.97
N PHE A 86 -28.67 -51.53 -26.90
CA PHE A 86 -29.67 -52.54 -26.55
C PHE A 86 -30.61 -52.90 -27.71
N TYR A 87 -31.24 -54.07 -27.56
CA TYR A 87 -32.21 -54.65 -28.49
C TYR A 87 -33.30 -55.36 -27.67
N VAL A 88 -34.47 -54.75 -27.56
CA VAL A 88 -35.62 -55.27 -26.77
C VAL A 88 -36.73 -55.69 -27.73
N SER A 89 -37.48 -56.74 -27.38
CA SER A 89 -38.69 -57.13 -28.11
C SER A 89 -39.90 -56.84 -27.24
N THR A 90 -40.75 -55.93 -27.68
CA THR A 90 -41.83 -55.32 -26.90
C THR A 90 -43.20 -55.53 -27.57
N THR A 91 -44.28 -55.32 -26.84
CA THR A 91 -45.70 -55.55 -27.21
C THR A 91 -46.55 -54.65 -26.32
N SER A 92 -47.56 -53.95 -26.83
CA SER A 92 -48.38 -53.02 -26.04
C SER A 92 -49.65 -53.68 -25.44
N GLU A 93 -50.67 -52.93 -24.99
CA GLU A 93 -51.93 -53.42 -24.40
C GLU A 93 -53.18 -53.04 -25.25
N PRO A 94 -53.80 -53.97 -26.01
CA PRO A 94 -54.91 -53.72 -26.97
C PRO A 94 -56.29 -53.29 -26.45
N LEU A 95 -56.30 -52.51 -25.37
CA LEU A 95 -57.45 -51.85 -24.76
C LEU A 95 -57.06 -50.45 -24.20
N ILE A 96 -55.84 -49.99 -24.45
CA ILE A 96 -55.18 -48.84 -23.83
C ILE A 96 -54.30 -48.17 -24.90
N ASN A 97 -54.75 -47.03 -25.44
CA ASN A 97 -54.12 -46.31 -26.55
C ASN A 97 -52.73 -45.70 -26.26
N ASP A 98 -52.10 -46.04 -25.15
CA ASP A 98 -51.00 -45.34 -24.46
C ASP A 98 -50.65 -46.24 -23.25
N THR A 99 -49.82 -47.26 -23.48
CA THR A 99 -49.74 -48.43 -22.60
C THR A 99 -49.03 -48.18 -21.26
N ASP A 100 -48.06 -47.25 -21.21
CA ASP A 100 -47.32 -46.88 -19.99
C ASP A 100 -47.61 -45.47 -19.45
N TYR A 101 -48.42 -44.68 -20.17
CA TYR A 101 -48.94 -43.36 -19.76
C TYR A 101 -47.92 -42.21 -19.80
N ASP A 102 -46.92 -42.31 -20.67
CA ASP A 102 -45.97 -41.23 -21.01
C ASP A 102 -46.65 -40.06 -21.76
N GLY A 103 -47.53 -40.36 -22.73
CA GLY A 103 -48.25 -39.37 -23.54
C GLY A 103 -48.10 -39.52 -25.06
N LEU A 104 -47.22 -40.39 -25.54
CA LEU A 104 -47.31 -40.99 -26.88
C LEU A 104 -48.47 -42.00 -26.93
N THR A 105 -48.78 -42.49 -28.13
CA THR A 105 -49.64 -43.67 -28.31
C THR A 105 -48.82 -44.83 -28.81
N ASP A 106 -49.24 -46.06 -28.52
CA ASP A 106 -48.59 -47.29 -28.99
C ASP A 106 -48.27 -47.25 -30.51
N TYR A 107 -49.16 -46.65 -31.33
CA TYR A 107 -48.96 -46.39 -32.75
C TYR A 107 -47.86 -45.35 -33.04
N GLN A 108 -47.73 -44.28 -32.26
CA GLN A 108 -46.63 -43.32 -32.41
C GLN A 108 -45.29 -43.99 -32.12
N GLU A 109 -45.20 -44.73 -31.02
CA GLU A 109 -44.02 -45.46 -30.61
C GLU A 109 -43.62 -46.56 -31.60
N PHE A 110 -44.59 -47.30 -32.13
CA PHE A 110 -44.38 -48.27 -33.22
C PHE A 110 -43.74 -47.61 -34.47
N ASN A 111 -44.05 -46.34 -34.74
CA ASN A 111 -43.45 -45.58 -35.84
C ASN A 111 -42.09 -44.96 -35.47
N PHE A 112 -41.86 -44.62 -34.19
CA PHE A 112 -40.56 -44.14 -33.71
C PHE A 112 -39.57 -45.26 -33.40
N TYR A 113 -40.04 -46.50 -33.23
CA TYR A 113 -39.32 -47.68 -32.73
C TYR A 113 -38.86 -47.56 -31.27
N THR A 114 -39.70 -46.99 -30.41
CA THR A 114 -39.53 -46.87 -28.96
C THR A 114 -40.33 -47.95 -28.20
N ASN A 115 -40.44 -47.90 -26.87
CA ASN A 115 -40.86 -49.03 -26.02
C ASN A 115 -42.15 -48.75 -25.18
N PRO A 116 -43.33 -49.29 -25.58
CA PRO A 116 -44.66 -48.96 -25.02
C PRO A 116 -44.95 -49.65 -23.67
N ARG A 117 -43.92 -49.79 -22.83
CA ARG A 117 -43.93 -50.36 -21.48
C ARG A 117 -42.87 -49.74 -20.56
N ASP A 118 -42.06 -48.81 -21.06
CA ASP A 118 -41.06 -48.03 -20.33
C ASP A 118 -41.17 -46.60 -20.85
N VAL A 119 -41.63 -45.68 -20.00
CA VAL A 119 -41.87 -44.26 -20.30
C VAL A 119 -40.62 -43.47 -20.71
N ASP A 120 -39.48 -44.12 -20.80
CA ASP A 120 -38.12 -43.61 -20.91
C ASP A 120 -37.35 -44.74 -21.60
N THR A 121 -37.27 -44.67 -22.94
CA THR A 121 -36.80 -45.79 -23.77
C THR A 121 -35.30 -46.08 -23.62
N ASP A 122 -34.49 -45.13 -23.11
CA ASP A 122 -33.04 -45.28 -23.00
C ASP A 122 -32.39 -44.83 -21.67
N ASP A 123 -33.18 -44.78 -20.59
CA ASP A 123 -32.73 -44.57 -19.21
C ASP A 123 -32.01 -43.22 -18.96
N ASP A 124 -32.27 -42.16 -19.75
CA ASP A 124 -31.72 -40.81 -19.53
C ASP A 124 -32.51 -40.01 -18.48
N GLY A 125 -33.82 -40.30 -18.33
CA GLY A 125 -34.73 -39.67 -17.37
C GLY A 125 -35.57 -38.50 -17.90
N LEU A 126 -35.53 -38.21 -19.21
CA LEU A 126 -36.64 -37.62 -19.95
C LEU A 126 -37.72 -38.70 -20.19
N THR A 127 -38.76 -38.38 -20.96
CA THR A 127 -39.73 -39.38 -21.43
C THR A 127 -39.85 -39.29 -22.94
N ASP A 128 -40.19 -40.40 -23.61
CA ASP A 128 -40.27 -40.45 -25.07
C ASP A 128 -41.12 -39.30 -25.66
N TYR A 129 -42.23 -38.94 -25.00
CA TYR A 129 -43.08 -37.80 -25.34
C TYR A 129 -42.40 -36.45 -25.11
N VAL A 130 -41.68 -36.29 -24.00
CA VAL A 130 -40.95 -35.05 -23.66
C VAL A 130 -39.85 -34.81 -24.68
N GLU A 131 -39.06 -35.82 -24.97
CA GLU A 131 -38.02 -35.79 -25.99
C GLU A 131 -38.57 -35.46 -27.38
N TRP A 132 -39.64 -36.14 -27.79
CA TRP A 132 -40.34 -35.84 -29.04
C TRP A 132 -40.83 -34.39 -29.15
N VAL A 133 -41.15 -33.76 -28.01
CA VAL A 133 -41.56 -32.36 -27.91
C VAL A 133 -40.38 -31.38 -27.92
N LEU A 134 -39.23 -31.77 -27.35
CA LEU A 134 -38.00 -30.96 -27.32
C LEU A 134 -37.24 -31.03 -28.66
N GLY A 135 -37.13 -32.22 -29.24
CA GLY A 135 -36.38 -32.50 -30.46
C GLY A 135 -35.08 -33.28 -30.25
N THR A 136 -34.90 -33.89 -29.08
CA THR A 136 -33.79 -34.78 -28.69
C THR A 136 -33.91 -36.18 -29.32
N ASN A 137 -32.98 -37.08 -29.01
CA ASN A 137 -32.87 -38.40 -29.63
C ASN A 137 -33.47 -39.53 -28.78
N ILE A 138 -34.76 -39.79 -28.99
CA ILE A 138 -35.67 -40.77 -28.31
C ILE A 138 -35.23 -42.25 -28.18
N LYS A 139 -33.98 -42.58 -28.52
CA LYS A 139 -33.34 -43.91 -28.47
C LYS A 139 -31.80 -43.81 -28.28
N GLY A 140 -31.27 -42.68 -27.82
CA GLY A 140 -29.88 -42.54 -27.44
C GLY A 140 -29.69 -41.34 -26.52
N TYR A 141 -29.51 -41.61 -25.23
CA TYR A 141 -29.36 -40.73 -24.05
C TYR A 141 -28.40 -39.51 -24.12
N ASP A 142 -27.76 -39.31 -25.27
CA ASP A 142 -26.56 -38.50 -25.54
C ASP A 142 -26.60 -38.23 -27.06
N SER A 143 -27.24 -37.12 -27.45
CA SER A 143 -27.71 -36.85 -28.82
C SER A 143 -26.60 -36.55 -29.84
N GLU A 144 -25.61 -35.74 -29.49
CA GLU A 144 -24.43 -35.41 -30.31
C GLU A 144 -23.22 -36.34 -30.06
N GLY A 145 -23.15 -37.01 -28.90
CA GLY A 145 -22.17 -38.05 -28.59
C GLY A 145 -20.99 -37.57 -27.74
N ASP A 146 -21.20 -36.56 -26.90
CA ASP A 146 -20.19 -35.86 -26.09
C ASP A 146 -19.93 -36.52 -24.72
N GLY A 147 -20.99 -37.04 -24.07
CA GLY A 147 -20.92 -37.72 -22.78
C GLY A 147 -21.67 -37.03 -21.62
N LEU A 148 -22.21 -35.82 -21.84
CA LEU A 148 -23.37 -35.31 -21.10
C LEU A 148 -24.63 -36.11 -21.53
N ASP A 149 -25.73 -35.99 -20.78
CA ASP A 149 -27.00 -36.63 -21.13
C ASP A 149 -28.09 -35.58 -21.39
N ASP A 150 -28.97 -35.84 -22.37
CA ASP A 150 -29.98 -34.89 -22.87
C ASP A 150 -30.86 -34.31 -21.71
N ASN A 151 -31.08 -35.09 -20.65
CA ASN A 151 -31.73 -34.67 -19.41
C ASN A 151 -30.91 -33.64 -18.60
N LEU A 152 -29.62 -33.89 -18.36
CA LEU A 152 -28.72 -32.93 -17.71
C LEU A 152 -28.56 -31.65 -18.53
N GLU A 153 -28.44 -31.76 -19.85
CA GLU A 153 -28.41 -30.61 -20.75
C GLU A 153 -29.65 -29.72 -20.60
N MET A 154 -30.83 -30.34 -20.64
CA MET A 154 -32.11 -29.67 -20.40
C MET A 154 -32.28 -29.10 -18.97
N ILE A 155 -31.40 -29.48 -18.02
CA ILE A 155 -31.29 -28.90 -16.67
C ILE A 155 -30.29 -27.73 -16.65
N PHE A 156 -29.24 -27.74 -17.46
CA PHE A 156 -28.26 -26.66 -17.60
C PHE A 156 -28.64 -25.59 -18.65
N GLU A 157 -29.73 -25.80 -19.40
CA GLU A 157 -30.23 -24.95 -20.50
C GLU A 157 -29.32 -24.93 -21.76
N THR A 158 -28.56 -26.00 -22.02
CA THR A 158 -27.70 -26.19 -23.22
C THR A 158 -28.50 -26.65 -24.47
N ASP A 159 -27.82 -26.89 -25.61
CA ASP A 159 -28.43 -27.38 -26.87
C ASP A 159 -27.92 -28.80 -27.22
N PRO A 160 -28.74 -29.87 -27.04
CA PRO A 160 -28.46 -31.31 -27.32
C PRO A 160 -28.12 -31.70 -28.78
N TRP A 161 -27.48 -30.80 -29.51
CA TRP A 161 -26.93 -30.99 -30.85
C TRP A 161 -25.59 -30.24 -31.00
N LEU A 162 -25.04 -29.66 -29.92
CA LEU A 162 -23.81 -28.89 -29.85
C LEU A 162 -22.91 -29.38 -28.69
N HIS A 163 -21.74 -29.91 -29.03
CA HIS A 163 -20.65 -30.27 -28.09
C HIS A 163 -19.98 -29.05 -27.40
N ASP A 164 -20.50 -27.85 -27.61
CA ASP A 164 -19.90 -26.55 -27.29
C ASP A 164 -21.03 -25.54 -27.53
N THR A 165 -21.93 -25.41 -26.54
CA THR A 165 -23.22 -24.70 -26.69
C THR A 165 -23.03 -23.22 -27.03
N ASP A 166 -22.09 -22.54 -26.36
CA ASP A 166 -21.88 -21.12 -26.60
C ASP A 166 -20.79 -20.82 -27.65
N GLY A 167 -19.90 -21.77 -27.95
CA GLY A 167 -18.88 -21.70 -29.00
C GLY A 167 -17.54 -21.11 -28.57
N ASP A 168 -17.02 -21.41 -27.36
CA ASP A 168 -15.75 -20.87 -26.86
C ASP A 168 -14.55 -21.76 -27.25
N GLY A 169 -14.65 -23.07 -27.00
CA GLY A 169 -13.61 -24.06 -27.26
C GLY A 169 -13.44 -25.14 -26.18
N VAL A 170 -14.08 -24.99 -25.02
CA VAL A 170 -14.39 -26.09 -24.08
C VAL A 170 -15.65 -26.81 -24.59
N SER A 171 -16.09 -27.85 -23.89
CA SER A 171 -17.31 -28.59 -24.18
C SER A 171 -18.15 -28.74 -22.92
N ASP A 172 -19.47 -28.70 -23.08
CA ASP A 172 -20.48 -28.66 -22.02
C ASP A 172 -20.24 -29.71 -20.92
N TYR A 173 -19.84 -30.94 -21.29
CA TYR A 173 -19.47 -32.00 -20.35
C TYR A 173 -18.20 -31.70 -19.52
N ASP A 174 -17.18 -31.12 -20.13
CA ASP A 174 -15.87 -30.88 -19.53
C ASP A 174 -15.93 -29.64 -18.61
N GLU A 175 -16.82 -28.69 -18.90
CA GLU A 175 -17.24 -27.58 -18.02
C GLU A 175 -18.08 -28.07 -16.84
N TYR A 176 -19.09 -28.91 -17.09
CA TYR A 176 -19.90 -29.56 -16.04
C TYR A 176 -19.02 -30.33 -15.03
N LEU A 177 -17.95 -30.99 -15.49
CA LEU A 177 -16.97 -31.65 -14.63
C LEU A 177 -16.08 -30.69 -13.83
N LYS A 178 -15.92 -29.44 -14.26
CA LYS A 178 -15.11 -28.38 -13.61
C LYS A 178 -15.97 -27.39 -12.80
N TYR A 179 -17.29 -27.47 -12.92
CA TYR A 179 -18.30 -26.59 -12.32
C TYR A 179 -18.39 -25.18 -12.94
N SER A 180 -17.91 -24.98 -14.18
CA SER A 180 -18.14 -23.75 -14.92
C SER A 180 -19.49 -23.76 -15.67
N ASN A 181 -19.74 -22.82 -16.59
CA ASN A 181 -21.07 -22.54 -17.13
C ASN A 181 -21.14 -22.62 -18.67
N PRO A 182 -21.64 -23.76 -19.24
CA PRO A 182 -21.80 -24.02 -20.70
C PRO A 182 -22.63 -23.04 -21.55
N ASN A 183 -23.03 -21.91 -20.99
CA ASN A 183 -23.82 -20.86 -21.62
C ASN A 183 -23.18 -19.45 -21.51
N ASP A 184 -22.02 -19.31 -20.87
CA ASP A 184 -21.33 -18.01 -20.70
C ASP A 184 -19.80 -18.16 -20.69
N LYS A 185 -19.19 -17.91 -21.85
CA LYS A 185 -17.76 -18.06 -22.22
C LYS A 185 -16.70 -17.73 -21.18
N ASP A 186 -17.04 -16.81 -20.30
CA ASP A 186 -16.21 -16.06 -19.36
C ASP A 186 -16.94 -16.25 -18.03
N THR A 187 -16.86 -17.46 -17.49
CA THR A 187 -17.81 -17.96 -16.47
C THR A 187 -17.85 -17.10 -15.21
N ASP A 188 -16.70 -16.54 -14.81
CA ASP A 188 -16.59 -15.68 -13.62
C ASP A 188 -16.46 -14.17 -13.92
N GLY A 189 -16.22 -13.79 -15.18
CA GLY A 189 -16.32 -12.42 -15.67
C GLY A 189 -15.02 -11.61 -15.59
N ASP A 190 -13.87 -12.28 -15.66
CA ASP A 190 -12.53 -11.69 -15.55
C ASP A 190 -12.02 -11.09 -16.88
N GLY A 191 -12.49 -11.61 -18.02
CA GLY A 191 -12.16 -11.16 -19.37
C GLY A 191 -11.36 -12.14 -20.23
N LEU A 192 -10.96 -13.31 -19.70
CA LEU A 192 -10.61 -14.50 -20.48
C LEU A 192 -11.87 -15.25 -20.92
N ASN A 193 -11.67 -16.40 -21.57
CA ASN A 193 -12.71 -17.42 -21.68
C ASN A 193 -12.20 -18.73 -21.11
N ASP A 194 -13.15 -19.59 -20.72
CA ASP A 194 -12.89 -20.89 -20.11
C ASP A 194 -11.81 -21.70 -20.89
N SER A 195 -11.78 -21.63 -22.23
CA SER A 195 -10.78 -22.32 -23.06
C SER A 195 -9.38 -21.65 -23.06
N GLU A 196 -9.32 -20.32 -22.96
CA GLU A 196 -8.07 -19.57 -22.81
C GLU A 196 -7.47 -19.75 -21.41
N GLU A 197 -8.31 -19.83 -20.38
CA GLU A 197 -7.89 -20.16 -19.02
C GLU A 197 -7.30 -21.57 -18.88
N LEU A 198 -7.93 -22.58 -19.49
CA LEU A 198 -7.39 -23.94 -19.53
C LEU A 198 -6.03 -24.01 -20.24
N ALA A 199 -5.75 -23.06 -21.14
CA ALA A 199 -4.46 -22.92 -21.81
C ALA A 199 -3.45 -22.10 -20.98
N PHE A 200 -3.92 -21.13 -20.18
CA PHE A 200 -3.12 -20.29 -19.27
C PHE A 200 -2.87 -20.94 -17.90
N ASN A 201 -3.63 -21.99 -17.56
CA ASN A 201 -3.59 -22.75 -16.31
C ASN A 201 -4.16 -21.97 -15.10
N SER A 202 -5.17 -21.12 -15.32
CA SER A 202 -5.99 -20.36 -14.34
C SER A 202 -7.17 -21.19 -13.78
N SER A 203 -8.36 -20.61 -13.53
CA SER A 203 -9.49 -21.24 -12.80
C SER A 203 -10.88 -20.64 -13.09
N MET A 204 -11.56 -21.21 -14.10
CA MET A 204 -12.88 -20.93 -14.72
C MET A 204 -14.15 -20.72 -13.83
N ILE A 205 -13.99 -20.36 -12.57
CA ILE A 205 -15.03 -20.18 -11.54
C ILE A 205 -14.57 -19.21 -10.42
N ASN A 206 -13.40 -18.61 -10.54
CA ASN A 206 -12.71 -17.82 -9.54
C ASN A 206 -11.68 -16.87 -10.22
N PRO A 207 -12.00 -15.59 -10.42
CA PRO A 207 -11.31 -14.66 -11.34
C PRO A 207 -10.02 -14.04 -10.78
N ASP A 208 -9.41 -14.71 -9.80
CA ASP A 208 -8.24 -14.29 -9.00
C ASP A 208 -7.69 -15.58 -8.37
N SER A 209 -6.97 -16.36 -9.18
CA SER A 209 -6.70 -17.80 -8.97
C SER A 209 -5.83 -18.13 -7.75
N ASP A 210 -5.07 -17.19 -7.23
CA ASP A 210 -4.25 -17.36 -6.02
C ASP A 210 -4.54 -16.36 -4.88
N GLY A 211 -5.29 -15.29 -5.15
CA GLY A 211 -5.83 -14.37 -4.14
C GLY A 211 -5.02 -13.09 -3.93
N ASP A 212 -4.35 -12.59 -4.96
CA ASP A 212 -3.39 -11.48 -4.90
C ASP A 212 -3.97 -10.09 -5.17
N MET A 213 -5.21 -10.03 -5.69
CA MET A 213 -5.99 -8.86 -6.13
C MET A 213 -5.78 -8.35 -7.57
N LEU A 214 -4.94 -9.00 -8.37
CA LEU A 214 -5.01 -8.96 -9.84
C LEU A 214 -6.05 -9.99 -10.32
N LEU A 215 -6.47 -9.90 -11.58
CA LEU A 215 -7.37 -10.88 -12.21
C LEU A 215 -6.60 -11.68 -13.25
N ASP A 216 -6.86 -12.98 -13.39
CA ASP A 216 -6.13 -13.89 -14.29
C ASP A 216 -6.10 -13.39 -15.76
N GLY A 217 -7.10 -12.61 -16.18
CA GLY A 217 -7.21 -11.95 -17.48
C GLY A 217 -6.47 -10.62 -17.59
N GLU A 218 -6.25 -9.89 -16.49
CA GLU A 218 -5.28 -8.78 -16.47
C GLU A 218 -3.85 -9.34 -16.47
N GLU A 219 -3.59 -10.40 -15.70
CA GLU A 219 -2.35 -11.17 -15.70
C GLU A 219 -1.95 -11.70 -17.08
N TYR A 220 -2.89 -12.31 -17.82
CA TYR A 220 -2.65 -12.76 -19.19
C TYR A 220 -2.15 -11.63 -20.11
N ASN A 221 -2.62 -10.40 -19.89
CA ASN A 221 -2.17 -9.23 -20.65
C ASN A 221 -0.77 -8.73 -20.21
N GLN A 222 -0.39 -8.91 -18.94
CA GLN A 222 0.94 -8.57 -18.41
C GLN A 222 1.99 -9.68 -18.59
N SER A 223 1.55 -10.93 -18.79
CA SER A 223 2.33 -12.18 -18.86
C SER A 223 2.91 -12.70 -17.52
N SER A 224 2.21 -12.48 -16.40
CA SER A 224 2.47 -13.11 -15.09
C SER A 224 2.02 -14.59 -15.03
N ASP A 225 2.10 -15.25 -13.87
CA ASP A 225 1.69 -16.65 -13.64
C ASP A 225 0.54 -16.72 -12.61
N PRO A 226 -0.71 -17.03 -13.02
CA PRO A 226 -1.94 -16.89 -12.21
C PRO A 226 -2.09 -17.96 -11.13
N ARG A 227 -0.97 -18.49 -10.63
CA ARG A 227 -0.91 -19.43 -9.50
C ARG A 227 0.26 -19.09 -8.55
N ASN A 228 0.89 -17.93 -8.74
CA ASN A 228 2.05 -17.46 -8.01
C ASN A 228 1.95 -15.93 -7.75
N PRO A 229 1.45 -15.52 -6.57
CA PRO A 229 1.04 -14.13 -6.25
C PRO A 229 2.22 -13.20 -5.91
N ASP A 230 3.30 -13.31 -6.67
CA ASP A 230 4.65 -12.72 -6.52
C ASP A 230 5.49 -13.26 -7.70
N THR A 231 5.15 -12.87 -8.95
CA THR A 231 5.62 -13.54 -10.18
C THR A 231 7.14 -13.60 -10.33
N ASP A 232 7.85 -12.51 -10.03
CA ASP A 232 9.31 -12.47 -10.15
C ASP A 232 10.07 -12.86 -8.87
N GLY A 233 9.40 -12.83 -7.71
CA GLY A 233 9.92 -13.27 -6.43
C GLY A 233 10.65 -12.20 -5.61
N ASP A 234 10.39 -10.91 -5.84
CA ASP A 234 10.86 -9.83 -4.95
C ASP A 234 10.17 -9.88 -3.57
N GLY A 235 8.87 -10.21 -3.51
CA GLY A 235 8.04 -10.25 -2.30
C GLY A 235 6.91 -9.20 -2.22
N LEU A 236 6.63 -8.48 -3.30
CA LEU A 236 5.41 -7.69 -3.57
C LEU A 236 4.49 -8.50 -4.48
N ASN A 237 3.19 -8.50 -4.20
CA ASN A 237 2.22 -9.19 -5.05
C ASN A 237 1.95 -8.38 -6.34
N ASP A 238 1.81 -9.05 -7.48
CA ASP A 238 1.49 -8.51 -8.80
C ASP A 238 0.30 -7.51 -8.76
N GLY A 239 -0.76 -7.80 -8.00
CA GLY A 239 -1.91 -6.93 -7.78
C GLY A 239 -1.59 -5.62 -7.03
N TYR A 240 -0.56 -5.61 -6.17
CA TYR A 240 -0.01 -4.37 -5.62
C TYR A 240 0.92 -3.67 -6.61
N GLU A 241 1.69 -4.40 -7.41
CA GLU A 241 2.56 -3.77 -8.42
C GLU A 241 1.77 -2.93 -9.41
N ILE A 242 0.63 -3.43 -9.90
CA ILE A 242 -0.28 -2.67 -10.76
C ILE A 242 -0.84 -1.41 -10.06
N LEU A 243 -0.98 -1.43 -8.73
CA LEU A 243 -1.37 -0.26 -7.94
C LEU A 243 -0.24 0.79 -7.83
N TYR A 244 1.02 0.35 -7.70
CA TYR A 244 2.20 1.22 -7.67
C TYR A 244 2.71 1.62 -9.06
N ASN A 245 2.26 0.93 -10.13
CA ASN A 245 2.70 1.01 -11.53
C ASN A 245 4.11 0.41 -11.78
N THR A 246 4.53 -0.51 -10.92
CA THR A 246 5.75 -1.32 -11.10
C THR A 246 5.50 -2.49 -12.08
N SER A 247 6.46 -3.41 -12.22
CA SER A 247 6.54 -4.35 -13.33
C SER A 247 6.67 -5.81 -12.87
N VAL A 248 5.56 -6.57 -12.97
CA VAL A 248 5.32 -7.98 -12.58
C VAL A 248 6.24 -9.08 -13.17
N LEU A 249 7.40 -8.69 -13.69
CA LEU A 249 8.42 -9.49 -14.37
C LEU A 249 9.85 -8.99 -14.04
N LEU A 250 10.00 -7.97 -13.19
CA LEU A 250 11.23 -7.23 -12.88
C LEU A 250 11.22 -6.74 -11.42
N ASN A 251 11.94 -7.46 -10.56
CA ASN A 251 12.10 -7.25 -9.11
C ASN A 251 12.74 -5.90 -8.67
N ASP A 252 12.86 -4.97 -9.60
CA ASP A 252 13.74 -3.79 -9.69
C ASP A 252 13.31 -3.08 -10.99
N THR A 253 12.25 -2.27 -10.91
CA THR A 253 11.52 -1.76 -12.08
C THR A 253 12.32 -0.72 -12.86
N ASP A 254 13.13 0.11 -12.19
CA ASP A 254 13.92 1.16 -12.85
C ASP A 254 15.40 0.78 -13.12
N GLY A 255 15.95 -0.19 -12.39
CA GLY A 255 17.27 -0.78 -12.62
C GLY A 255 18.42 -0.21 -11.77
N ASP A 256 18.15 0.43 -10.63
CA ASP A 256 19.18 0.93 -9.70
C ASP A 256 19.85 -0.18 -8.85
N GLY A 257 19.10 -1.23 -8.48
CA GLY A 257 19.56 -2.37 -7.68
C GLY A 257 19.07 -2.45 -6.23
N VAL A 258 18.18 -1.54 -5.81
CA VAL A 258 17.12 -1.84 -4.82
C VAL A 258 16.04 -2.69 -5.52
N GLY A 259 14.99 -3.09 -4.80
CA GLY A 259 13.83 -3.75 -5.40
C GLY A 259 12.54 -3.10 -4.91
N ASP A 260 11.53 -3.15 -5.75
CA ASP A 260 10.29 -2.39 -5.65
C ASP A 260 9.61 -2.54 -4.27
N ASN A 261 9.66 -3.74 -3.69
CA ASN A 261 9.12 -3.99 -2.35
C ASN A 261 9.90 -3.30 -1.23
N VAL A 262 11.23 -3.20 -1.34
CA VAL A 262 12.09 -2.48 -0.39
C VAL A 262 11.87 -0.98 -0.56
N GLU A 263 11.64 -0.51 -1.77
CA GLU A 263 11.32 0.90 -2.05
C GLU A 263 10.01 1.30 -1.40
N ILE A 264 8.93 0.55 -1.65
CA ILE A 264 7.62 0.80 -1.04
C ILE A 264 7.66 0.64 0.50
N GLU A 265 8.42 -0.33 1.04
CA GLU A 265 8.61 -0.52 2.49
C GLU A 265 9.39 0.63 3.15
N ASN A 266 10.22 1.34 2.39
CA ASN A 266 11.05 2.46 2.85
C ASN A 266 10.68 3.80 2.19
N TRP A 267 9.47 3.89 1.62
CA TRP A 267 8.79 5.09 1.11
C TRP A 267 9.49 5.81 -0.06
N MET A 268 10.29 5.06 -0.83
CA MET A 268 10.98 5.48 -2.05
C MET A 268 10.03 5.38 -3.28
N ASP A 269 10.43 5.91 -4.44
CA ASP A 269 9.62 5.90 -5.68
C ASP A 269 10.19 4.87 -6.68
N PRO A 270 9.65 3.62 -6.77
CA PRO A 270 10.20 2.49 -7.55
C PRO A 270 10.14 2.64 -9.08
N LEU A 271 10.02 3.89 -9.53
CA LEU A 271 9.99 4.32 -10.92
C LEU A 271 11.08 5.37 -11.20
N ASN A 272 11.92 5.70 -10.21
CA ASN A 272 12.87 6.80 -10.22
C ASN A 272 14.07 6.60 -9.27
N ASN A 273 15.17 6.09 -9.84
CA ASN A 273 16.46 5.67 -9.25
C ASN A 273 17.27 6.67 -8.38
N ASP A 274 16.67 7.81 -8.05
CA ASP A 274 17.21 9.01 -7.39
C ASP A 274 15.96 9.73 -6.83
N THR A 275 15.32 9.11 -5.84
CA THR A 275 13.92 9.35 -5.42
C THR A 275 13.63 10.83 -5.15
N ASP A 276 14.54 11.53 -4.48
CA ASP A 276 14.38 12.95 -4.15
C ASP A 276 15.07 13.93 -5.13
N GLY A 277 15.86 13.42 -6.08
CA GLY A 277 16.50 14.19 -7.14
C GLY A 277 17.79 14.91 -6.72
N ASP A 278 18.45 14.41 -5.68
CA ASP A 278 19.73 14.88 -5.15
C ASP A 278 20.89 14.70 -6.14
N GLY A 279 20.91 13.58 -6.88
CA GLY A 279 22.03 13.16 -7.74
C GLY A 279 22.85 11.98 -7.22
N LEU A 280 22.41 11.33 -6.15
CA LEU A 280 22.86 10.03 -5.63
C LEU A 280 21.77 8.98 -5.90
N ASP A 281 22.15 7.73 -6.18
CA ASP A 281 21.17 6.65 -6.39
C ASP A 281 20.71 6.02 -5.07
N ASP A 282 19.43 5.65 -4.97
CA ASP A 282 18.78 5.12 -3.76
C ASP A 282 19.54 3.91 -3.20
N TYR A 283 20.05 3.02 -4.07
CA TYR A 283 20.96 1.95 -3.71
C TYR A 283 22.21 2.45 -3.00
N SER A 284 22.91 3.45 -3.55
CA SER A 284 24.08 4.06 -2.91
C SER A 284 23.71 4.72 -1.59
N GLU A 285 22.57 5.42 -1.51
CA GLU A 285 22.10 6.04 -0.27
C GLU A 285 21.89 5.03 0.84
N LEU A 286 21.19 3.91 0.55
CA LEU A 286 21.06 2.79 1.47
C LEU A 286 22.44 2.23 1.87
N GLN A 287 23.38 2.04 0.95
CA GLN A 287 24.74 1.57 1.30
C GLN A 287 25.51 2.55 2.20
N ASN A 288 25.30 3.86 2.02
CA ASN A 288 25.95 4.93 2.79
C ASN A 288 25.20 5.28 4.09
N GLY A 289 23.96 4.83 4.27
CA GLY A 289 23.10 5.24 5.38
C GLY A 289 22.77 6.74 5.35
N THR A 290 22.44 7.27 4.17
CA THR A 290 21.70 8.53 3.97
C THR A 290 20.22 8.19 3.70
N ASN A 291 19.34 9.18 3.61
CA ASN A 291 17.89 8.99 3.57
C ASN A 291 17.32 9.33 2.18
N PRO A 292 16.96 8.35 1.32
CA PRO A 292 16.66 8.58 -0.11
C PRO A 292 15.39 9.39 -0.42
N VAL A 293 14.68 9.85 0.61
CA VAL A 293 13.48 10.70 0.51
C VAL A 293 13.72 12.13 1.02
N LEU A 294 14.97 12.49 1.31
CA LEU A 294 15.41 13.82 1.77
C LEU A 294 16.83 14.15 1.31
N SER A 295 16.95 14.87 0.19
CA SER A 295 18.20 15.34 -0.47
C SER A 295 19.26 16.03 0.42
N ASP A 296 18.94 16.33 1.67
CA ASP A 296 19.86 16.79 2.71
C ASP A 296 19.44 16.11 4.02
N THR A 297 19.86 14.85 4.20
CA THR A 297 19.65 14.00 5.40
C THR A 297 19.99 14.75 6.70
N ARG A 298 20.86 15.76 6.59
CA ARG A 298 21.52 16.47 7.69
C ARG A 298 20.87 17.81 8.02
N GLY A 299 19.99 18.32 7.14
CA GLY A 299 19.40 19.65 7.22
C GLY A 299 20.43 20.79 7.21
N ASN A 300 21.62 20.58 6.64
CA ASN A 300 22.73 21.54 6.72
C ASN A 300 22.69 22.63 5.62
N GLY A 301 22.05 22.33 4.49
CA GLY A 301 21.90 23.16 3.29
C GLY A 301 22.76 22.74 2.09
N VAL A 302 23.25 21.50 2.08
CA VAL A 302 24.05 20.89 1.01
C VAL A 302 23.47 19.51 0.72
N ASN A 303 23.42 19.15 -0.57
CA ASN A 303 22.94 17.86 -1.05
C ASN A 303 23.81 16.68 -0.54
N ASP A 304 23.26 15.51 -0.27
CA ASP A 304 24.03 14.33 0.16
C ASP A 304 25.00 13.81 -0.91
N SER A 305 24.70 13.96 -2.22
CA SER A 305 25.68 13.77 -3.31
C SER A 305 26.81 14.81 -3.32
N GLU A 306 26.59 16.00 -2.76
CA GLU A 306 27.59 17.07 -2.66
C GLU A 306 28.31 17.11 -1.29
N ASP A 307 27.77 16.49 -0.23
CA ASP A 307 28.35 16.46 1.11
C ASP A 307 29.31 15.27 1.32
N PRO A 308 30.65 15.50 1.36
CA PRO A 308 31.64 14.44 1.55
C PRO A 308 31.64 13.83 2.97
N TYR A 309 30.83 14.35 3.89
CA TYR A 309 30.63 13.78 5.24
C TYR A 309 29.45 12.80 5.29
N SER A 310 28.46 12.95 4.42
CA SER A 310 27.36 11.98 4.27
C SER A 310 27.88 10.62 3.80
N LEU A 311 28.92 10.63 2.97
CA LEU A 311 29.67 9.47 2.49
C LEU A 311 30.78 8.99 3.46
N ALA A 312 30.72 9.35 4.75
CA ALA A 312 31.70 8.91 5.75
C ALA A 312 31.47 7.45 6.19
N LEU A 313 32.58 6.77 6.57
CA LEU A 313 32.56 5.36 6.99
C LEU A 313 31.55 5.08 8.10
N ASN A 314 30.71 4.05 7.87
CA ASN A 314 29.71 3.56 8.80
C ASN A 314 30.33 3.21 10.18
N VAL A 315 29.53 3.42 11.22
CA VAL A 315 29.93 3.23 12.61
C VAL A 315 30.01 1.74 12.95
N GLU A 316 31.14 1.29 13.49
CA GLU A 316 31.34 -0.15 13.77
C GLU A 316 30.46 -0.68 14.93
N GLU A 317 30.26 0.11 15.99
CA GLU A 317 29.47 -0.27 17.17
C GLU A 317 28.87 0.98 17.86
N ILE A 318 27.57 0.93 18.21
CA ILE A 318 26.86 1.92 19.04
C ILE A 318 26.50 1.27 20.39
N TRP A 319 26.63 2.02 21.48
CA TRP A 319 26.16 1.58 22.80
C TRP A 319 24.84 2.28 23.13
N MET A 320 23.78 1.49 23.30
CA MET A 320 22.41 2.00 23.38
C MET A 320 21.76 1.70 24.72
N THR A 321 20.92 2.62 25.20
CA THR A 321 19.94 2.32 26.25
C THR A 321 18.61 2.98 25.90
N TYR A 322 17.52 2.24 26.08
CA TYR A 322 16.21 2.69 25.63
C TYR A 322 15.08 2.31 26.61
N ASP A 323 14.00 3.08 26.56
CA ASP A 323 12.70 2.72 27.13
C ASP A 323 11.88 2.03 26.03
N ALA A 324 11.29 0.87 26.32
CA ALA A 324 10.75 -0.01 25.29
C ALA A 324 9.32 0.38 24.83
N ASP A 325 9.18 0.56 23.53
CA ASP A 325 7.92 0.77 22.79
C ASP A 325 8.04 0.21 21.36
N GLU A 326 6.91 0.15 20.64
CA GLU A 326 6.76 -0.49 19.33
C GLU A 326 7.54 0.23 18.21
N ASP A 327 7.57 1.56 18.21
CA ASP A 327 8.33 2.35 17.23
C ASP A 327 9.85 2.23 17.49
N THR A 328 10.25 2.22 18.78
CA THR A 328 11.65 2.02 19.17
C THR A 328 12.19 0.65 18.80
N GLU A 329 11.39 -0.43 18.89
CA GLU A 329 11.84 -1.77 18.46
C GLU A 329 12.07 -1.83 16.93
N ILE A 330 11.19 -1.22 16.12
CA ILE A 330 11.36 -1.14 14.65
C ILE A 330 12.55 -0.25 14.26
N PHE A 331 12.71 0.90 14.92
CA PHE A 331 13.85 1.81 14.73
C PHE A 331 15.19 1.11 15.04
N ILE A 332 15.24 0.27 16.08
CA ILE A 332 16.41 -0.56 16.41
C ILE A 332 16.70 -1.55 15.27
N GLU A 333 15.71 -2.27 14.76
CA GLU A 333 15.90 -3.23 13.67
C GLU A 333 16.44 -2.57 12.39
N LYS A 334 15.92 -1.39 12.00
CA LYS A 334 16.47 -0.62 10.87
C LYS A 334 17.90 -0.15 11.14
N LEU A 335 18.24 0.26 12.37
CA LEU A 335 19.60 0.67 12.74
C LEU A 335 20.60 -0.50 12.76
N GLU A 336 20.19 -1.71 13.17
CA GLU A 336 21.02 -2.93 13.16
C GLU A 336 21.45 -3.36 11.75
N LYS A 337 20.76 -2.93 10.68
CA LYS A 337 21.19 -3.16 9.29
C LYS A 337 22.56 -2.53 8.99
N TYR A 338 22.94 -1.44 9.68
CA TYR A 338 24.08 -0.59 9.33
C TYR A 338 25.22 -0.58 10.36
N THR A 339 24.95 -0.97 11.61
CA THR A 339 25.93 -0.91 12.73
C THR A 339 25.61 -1.98 13.78
N ASN A 340 26.63 -2.46 14.51
CA ASN A 340 26.40 -3.34 15.66
C ASN A 340 25.83 -2.54 16.83
N ILE A 341 24.76 -3.01 17.48
CA ILE A 341 24.20 -2.37 18.67
C ILE A 341 24.53 -3.21 19.93
N THR A 342 25.14 -2.57 20.93
CA THR A 342 25.29 -3.14 22.28
C THR A 342 24.34 -2.43 23.23
N VAL A 343 23.19 -3.04 23.49
CA VAL A 343 22.20 -2.56 24.46
C VAL A 343 22.68 -2.76 25.90
N PHE A 344 22.52 -1.74 26.75
CA PHE A 344 22.80 -1.80 28.18
C PHE A 344 21.64 -1.24 29.02
N GLN A 345 21.54 -1.63 30.30
CA GLN A 345 20.48 -1.14 31.18
C GLN A 345 20.78 0.29 31.69
N PRO A 346 19.80 1.19 31.86
CA PRO A 346 20.06 2.59 32.20
C PRO A 346 20.93 2.80 33.45
N GLU A 347 20.79 1.93 34.47
CA GLU A 347 21.60 1.98 35.70
C GLU A 347 23.07 1.54 35.51
N GLU A 348 23.44 0.99 34.35
CA GLU A 348 24.81 0.60 34.00
C GLU A 348 25.60 1.66 33.21
N LEU A 349 24.98 2.79 32.83
CA LEU A 349 25.58 3.86 31.99
C LEU A 349 27.02 4.24 32.38
N ALA A 350 27.32 4.28 33.68
CA ALA A 350 28.67 4.58 34.18
C ALA A 350 29.76 3.64 33.64
N ASN A 351 29.44 2.37 33.37
CA ASN A 351 30.34 1.39 32.78
C ASN A 351 30.64 1.68 31.29
N TYR A 352 29.70 2.34 30.60
CA TYR A 352 29.75 2.65 29.16
C TYR A 352 30.17 4.11 28.89
N SER A 353 30.29 4.95 29.92
CA SER A 353 30.69 6.37 29.85
C SER A 353 32.04 6.69 29.16
N THR A 354 32.81 5.69 28.73
CA THR A 354 34.06 5.83 27.95
C THR A 354 33.93 5.36 26.49
N LYS A 355 32.71 5.08 26.03
CA LYS A 355 32.40 4.63 24.66
C LYS A 355 32.17 5.84 23.73
N PRO A 356 32.65 5.81 22.48
CA PRO A 356 32.61 6.98 21.58
C PRO A 356 31.21 7.37 21.11
N TYR A 357 30.29 6.42 20.99
CA TYR A 357 28.94 6.64 20.44
C TYR A 357 27.90 6.08 21.40
N ILE A 358 27.09 6.94 22.01
CA ILE A 358 26.04 6.54 22.96
C ILE A 358 24.69 7.03 22.49
N LEU A 359 23.73 6.13 22.35
CA LEU A 359 22.37 6.42 21.94
C LEU A 359 21.41 6.22 23.12
N ILE A 360 20.59 7.24 23.39
CA ILE A 360 19.62 7.24 24.50
C ILE A 360 18.24 7.55 23.91
N VAL A 361 17.34 6.56 23.92
CA VAL A 361 15.98 6.69 23.38
C VAL A 361 14.99 6.57 24.53
N GLY A 362 14.35 7.66 24.91
CA GLY A 362 13.43 7.63 26.05
C GLY A 362 12.99 9.01 26.49
N ARG A 363 11.69 9.14 26.72
CA ARG A 363 11.04 10.42 26.98
C ARG A 363 11.42 10.98 28.36
N PRO A 364 11.91 12.24 28.46
CA PRO A 364 12.51 12.72 29.71
C PRO A 364 11.59 12.67 30.93
N GLY A 365 11.99 11.91 31.94
CA GLY A 365 11.13 11.59 33.09
C GLY A 365 11.85 11.46 34.43
N LEU A 366 11.08 11.40 35.51
CA LEU A 366 11.57 11.26 36.90
C LEU A 366 11.55 9.81 37.42
N GLU A 367 11.24 8.83 36.56
CA GLU A 367 11.18 7.42 36.94
C GLU A 367 12.59 6.82 36.96
N ASN A 368 13.05 6.35 38.12
CA ASN A 368 14.42 5.81 38.23
C ASN A 368 14.57 4.55 37.37
N ASN A 369 15.74 4.38 36.77
CA ASN A 369 16.14 3.25 35.90
C ASN A 369 15.50 3.24 34.49
N THR A 370 14.94 4.36 34.02
CA THR A 370 14.56 4.55 32.60
C THR A 370 15.64 5.29 31.80
N ALA A 371 15.68 5.11 30.48
CA ALA A 371 16.54 5.87 29.57
C ALA A 371 16.18 7.36 29.60
N GLY A 372 14.89 7.68 29.60
CA GLY A 372 14.39 9.05 29.76
C GLY A 372 14.80 9.72 31.08
N ASN A 373 15.10 8.97 32.14
CA ASN A 373 15.67 9.57 33.35
C ASN A 373 17.13 9.98 33.19
N ILE A 374 17.90 9.31 32.33
CA ILE A 374 19.25 9.79 31.95
C ILE A 374 19.11 11.12 31.21
N THR A 375 18.27 11.17 30.17
CA THR A 375 18.01 12.38 29.37
C THR A 375 17.54 13.55 30.24
N TYR A 376 16.58 13.31 31.15
CA TYR A 376 16.13 14.31 32.12
C TYR A 376 17.27 14.83 33.00
N ASN A 377 18.06 13.93 33.60
CA ASN A 377 19.13 14.32 34.52
C ASN A 377 20.25 15.12 33.84
N ILE A 378 20.53 14.82 32.56
CA ILE A 378 21.46 15.58 31.73
C ILE A 378 20.88 16.98 31.47
N LEU A 379 19.76 17.07 30.73
CA LEU A 379 19.27 18.34 30.20
C LEU A 379 18.75 19.30 31.27
N ASN A 380 18.23 18.80 32.40
CA ASN A 380 17.87 19.62 33.57
C ASN A 380 19.09 20.35 34.18
N SER A 381 20.31 19.93 33.86
CA SER A 381 21.55 20.56 34.33
C SER A 381 22.26 21.42 33.28
N SER A 382 22.08 21.14 31.98
CA SER A 382 22.76 21.83 30.88
C SER A 382 21.84 22.74 30.06
N SER A 383 20.69 22.23 29.63
CA SER A 383 19.80 22.88 28.65
C SER A 383 18.33 22.73 29.05
N PRO A 384 17.84 23.49 30.05
CA PRO A 384 16.47 23.36 30.55
C PRO A 384 15.38 23.68 29.51
N ASP A 385 15.67 24.53 28.53
CA ASP A 385 14.74 24.87 27.45
C ASP A 385 14.61 23.71 26.43
N GLU A 386 15.68 22.95 26.20
CA GLU A 386 15.63 21.71 25.39
C GLU A 386 14.83 20.63 26.12
N LEU A 387 15.07 20.47 27.44
CA LEU A 387 14.28 19.57 28.28
C LEU A 387 12.78 19.91 28.24
N ALA A 388 12.43 21.21 28.27
CA ALA A 388 11.05 21.64 28.19
C ALA A 388 10.40 21.19 26.87
N LYS A 389 11.07 21.41 25.73
CA LYS A 389 10.59 20.96 24.40
C LYS A 389 10.40 19.44 24.35
N MET A 390 11.35 18.65 24.85
CA MET A 390 11.23 17.18 24.96
C MET A 390 10.06 16.71 25.85
N GLN A 391 9.43 17.62 26.61
CA GLN A 391 8.32 17.33 27.52
C GLN A 391 7.00 18.04 27.13
N GLU A 392 6.97 18.89 26.09
CA GLU A 392 5.79 19.72 25.78
C GLU A 392 4.57 18.93 25.25
N SER A 393 4.78 17.74 24.69
CA SER A 393 3.74 16.91 24.06
C SER A 393 3.99 15.42 24.25
N ASP A 394 2.95 14.61 24.12
CA ASP A 394 3.00 13.15 24.08
C ASP A 394 3.39 12.60 22.68
N TYR A 395 3.40 13.46 21.65
CA TYR A 395 3.62 13.08 20.24
C TYR A 395 4.73 13.88 19.53
N ASP A 396 5.29 14.91 20.16
CA ASP A 396 6.25 15.78 19.48
C ASP A 396 7.65 15.15 19.56
N ARG A 397 8.15 14.70 18.40
CA ARG A 397 9.50 14.20 18.21
C ARG A 397 10.52 15.28 18.56
N PHE A 398 11.49 14.94 19.40
CA PHE A 398 12.62 15.80 19.71
C PHE A 398 13.93 15.02 19.66
N TYR A 399 14.77 15.41 18.71
CA TYR A 399 16.13 14.92 18.51
C TYR A 399 17.12 15.98 18.99
N THR A 400 18.16 15.56 19.72
CA THR A 400 19.27 16.44 20.11
C THR A 400 20.58 15.66 20.19
N GLY A 401 21.60 16.13 19.47
CA GLY A 401 22.97 15.59 19.50
C GLY A 401 23.85 16.41 20.45
N TYR A 402 24.67 15.73 21.27
CA TYR A 402 25.40 16.36 22.38
C TYR A 402 26.76 15.67 22.64
N ASP A 403 27.87 16.43 22.69
CA ASP A 403 29.18 15.98 23.21
C ASP A 403 29.21 15.98 24.76
N ILE A 404 29.33 14.81 25.39
CA ILE A 404 29.35 14.65 26.86
C ILE A 404 30.41 13.63 27.31
N TRP A 405 30.91 13.83 28.54
CA TRP A 405 31.85 13.01 29.30
C TRP A 405 33.31 13.06 28.81
N THR A 406 33.58 13.00 27.51
CA THR A 406 34.92 13.20 26.94
C THR A 406 34.85 13.95 25.61
N SER A 407 35.84 14.78 25.29
CA SER A 407 35.89 15.61 24.06
C SER A 407 36.20 14.81 22.77
N SER A 408 35.52 13.68 22.62
CA SER A 408 35.69 12.66 21.57
C SER A 408 34.53 11.66 21.62
N GLN A 409 33.35 12.08 22.11
CA GLN A 409 32.25 11.20 22.45
C GLN A 409 30.91 11.85 22.12
N THR A 410 30.23 11.31 21.12
CA THR A 410 28.92 11.78 20.71
C THR A 410 27.84 11.03 21.47
N VAL A 411 26.88 11.78 22.02
CA VAL A 411 25.69 11.26 22.68
C VAL A 411 24.46 11.79 21.96
N VAL A 412 23.65 10.89 21.39
CA VAL A 412 22.38 11.25 20.74
C VAL A 412 21.24 10.93 21.69
N MET A 413 20.32 11.89 21.84
CA MET A 413 19.14 11.76 22.69
C MET A 413 17.86 11.97 21.85
N LEU A 414 16.96 10.98 21.90
CA LEU A 414 15.64 11.00 21.27
C LEU A 414 14.56 10.93 22.35
N SER A 415 13.51 11.76 22.25
CA SER A 415 12.32 11.64 23.11
C SER A 415 11.47 10.43 22.74
N HIS A 416 11.30 10.20 21.45
CA HIS A 416 10.58 9.11 20.78
C HIS A 416 11.10 9.05 19.32
N PRO A 417 11.43 7.89 18.74
CA PRO A 417 11.92 7.77 17.37
C PRO A 417 10.77 7.62 16.35
N TYR A 418 11.03 7.90 15.08
CA TYR A 418 10.33 7.26 13.97
C TYR A 418 11.24 6.25 13.26
N VAL A 419 10.66 5.41 12.41
CA VAL A 419 11.38 4.40 11.61
C VAL A 419 12.58 5.00 10.88
N PHE A 420 12.43 6.17 10.23
CA PHE A 420 13.47 6.86 9.47
C PHE A 420 14.52 7.62 10.30
N ASP A 421 14.37 7.72 11.62
CA ASP A 421 15.36 8.40 12.48
C ASP A 421 16.75 7.76 12.40
N HIS A 422 16.83 6.50 11.98
CA HIS A 422 18.08 5.75 11.94
C HIS A 422 19.13 6.41 11.03
N TYR A 423 18.75 7.03 9.90
CA TYR A 423 19.68 7.76 9.03
C TYR A 423 20.27 9.01 9.72
N ALA A 424 19.43 9.83 10.34
CA ALA A 424 19.87 11.00 11.10
C ALA A 424 20.76 10.61 12.31
N VAL A 425 20.45 9.49 12.97
CA VAL A 425 21.25 8.93 14.07
C VAL A 425 22.58 8.35 13.58
N LEU A 426 22.60 7.70 12.40
CA LEU A 426 23.82 7.25 11.76
C LEU A 426 24.71 8.44 11.39
N ASP A 427 24.18 9.48 10.75
CA ASP A 427 24.96 10.70 10.47
C ASP A 427 25.48 11.39 11.73
N SER A 428 24.67 11.45 12.79
CA SER A 428 25.10 11.98 14.10
C SER A 428 26.36 11.29 14.62
N PHE A 429 26.55 10.00 14.31
CA PHE A 429 27.70 9.20 14.71
C PHE A 429 28.76 9.02 13.60
N LYS A 430 28.45 9.32 12.32
CA LYS A 430 29.44 9.45 11.23
C LYS A 430 30.50 10.46 11.68
N THR A 431 31.76 10.05 11.63
CA THR A 431 32.71 10.53 12.64
C THR A 431 33.14 11.98 12.42
N LEU A 432 32.62 12.89 13.26
CA LEU A 432 33.19 14.22 13.50
C LEU A 432 34.56 14.12 14.22
N ASN A 433 35.54 13.58 13.50
CA ASN A 433 36.95 13.66 13.85
C ASN A 433 37.38 15.12 13.68
N GLN A 434 37.13 15.97 14.68
CA GLN A 434 37.58 17.37 14.68
C GLN A 434 39.10 17.49 14.81
N THR A 435 39.77 17.22 13.71
CA THR A 435 40.71 18.16 13.14
C THR A 435 40.29 18.34 11.69
N ILE A 436 40.21 19.57 11.17
CA ILE A 436 40.09 19.78 9.72
C ILE A 436 41.43 19.38 9.09
N GLU A 437 41.66 18.08 8.93
CA GLU A 437 42.70 17.53 8.06
C GLU A 437 42.08 17.31 6.68
N TYR A 438 42.45 18.14 5.71
CA TYR A 438 42.28 17.74 4.32
C TYR A 438 43.14 16.49 4.08
N GLN A 439 42.52 15.33 3.96
CA GLN A 439 43.21 14.05 3.76
C GLN A 439 43.95 14.00 2.39
N THR A 440 43.60 14.88 1.47
CA THR A 440 44.26 15.14 0.18
C THR A 440 45.07 16.46 0.19
N LEU A 441 45.92 16.68 -0.83
CA LEU A 441 46.67 17.92 -0.97
C LEU A 441 45.82 18.96 -1.73
N VAL A 442 45.39 20.04 -1.07
CA VAL A 442 44.56 21.09 -1.69
C VAL A 442 45.35 22.35 -2.02
N SER A 443 45.02 22.98 -3.15
CA SER A 443 45.59 24.25 -3.63
C SER A 443 44.68 25.47 -3.38
N SER A 444 43.44 25.25 -2.95
CA SER A 444 42.48 26.29 -2.61
C SER A 444 41.52 25.77 -1.55
N ILE A 445 40.96 26.70 -0.77
CA ILE A 445 40.00 26.45 0.30
C ILE A 445 38.92 27.53 0.18
N THR A 446 37.65 27.14 0.27
CA THR A 446 36.54 28.07 0.47
C THR A 446 35.81 27.65 1.75
N VAL A 447 35.40 28.63 2.55
CA VAL A 447 34.53 28.46 3.72
C VAL A 447 33.40 29.47 3.55
N ASP A 448 32.26 28.96 3.12
CA ASP A 448 31.05 29.75 2.94
C ASP A 448 30.31 29.90 4.28
N GLY A 449 29.78 31.11 4.51
CA GLY A 449 28.77 31.40 5.53
C GLY A 449 28.95 30.79 6.92
N ILE A 450 29.88 31.33 7.74
CA ILE A 450 29.79 31.12 9.20
C ILE A 450 28.47 31.77 9.67
N LYS A 451 27.41 30.96 9.84
CA LYS A 451 26.03 31.43 10.15
C LYS A 451 25.95 32.29 11.42
N GLU A 452 26.92 32.18 12.34
CA GLU A 452 27.01 33.00 13.57
C GLU A 452 27.66 34.38 13.37
N MET A 453 28.50 34.56 12.35
CA MET A 453 29.27 35.80 12.11
C MET A 453 28.85 36.56 10.86
N ASP A 454 28.10 35.92 9.96
CA ASP A 454 27.82 36.42 8.61
C ASP A 454 29.14 36.71 7.85
N ALA A 455 29.96 35.68 7.68
CA ALA A 455 31.30 35.82 7.09
C ALA A 455 31.61 34.71 6.06
N PHE A 456 32.44 35.07 5.08
CA PHE A 456 32.89 34.23 3.96
C PHE A 456 34.43 34.32 3.84
N ILE A 457 35.09 33.20 3.56
CA ILE A 457 36.55 33.12 3.43
C ILE A 457 36.94 32.27 2.20
N TRP A 458 37.74 32.82 1.30
CA TRP A 458 38.41 32.09 0.21
C TRP A 458 39.92 32.18 0.43
N ILE A 459 40.68 31.09 0.29
CA ILE A 459 42.15 31.07 0.39
C ILE A 459 42.71 30.29 -0.80
N GLU A 460 43.55 30.91 -1.63
CA GLU A 460 44.34 30.22 -2.66
C GLU A 460 45.78 30.01 -2.16
N LEU A 461 46.35 28.84 -2.46
CA LEU A 461 47.64 28.38 -1.96
C LEU A 461 48.61 28.15 -3.13
N LYS A 462 49.78 28.79 -3.09
CA LYS A 462 50.85 28.71 -4.11
C LYS A 462 51.34 27.29 -4.40
N LYS A 463 51.04 26.33 -3.52
CA LYS A 463 51.40 24.91 -3.59
C LYS A 463 50.32 24.08 -2.91
N PRO A 464 49.99 22.88 -3.43
CA PRO A 464 49.21 21.91 -2.69
C PRO A 464 49.90 21.52 -1.37
N VAL A 465 49.19 21.68 -0.26
CA VAL A 465 49.60 21.24 1.10
C VAL A 465 48.44 20.49 1.75
N LYS A 466 48.62 19.97 2.97
CA LYS A 466 47.51 19.51 3.83
C LYS A 466 47.21 20.59 4.87
N PRO A 467 46.26 21.51 4.64
CA PRO A 467 45.88 22.47 5.66
C PRO A 467 45.31 21.77 6.88
N THR A 468 45.48 22.41 8.04
CA THR A 468 44.38 22.53 8.99
C THR A 468 44.06 24.00 9.17
N ILE A 469 42.79 24.34 9.33
CA ILE A 469 42.32 25.69 9.64
C ILE A 469 41.35 25.56 10.82
N GLY A 470 41.47 26.45 11.79
CA GLY A 470 40.54 26.63 12.89
C GLY A 470 40.01 28.05 12.85
N LEU A 471 38.70 28.21 12.91
CA LEU A 471 38.02 29.50 12.90
C LEU A 471 37.46 29.75 14.30
N GLY A 472 37.92 30.82 14.94
CA GLY A 472 37.43 31.26 16.25
C GLY A 472 36.52 32.46 16.09
N THR A 473 35.38 32.46 16.77
CA THR A 473 34.40 33.55 16.76
C THR A 473 34.40 34.22 18.14
N TYR A 474 34.42 35.55 18.19
CA TYR A 474 34.31 36.29 19.44
C TYR A 474 33.39 37.50 19.33
N ASN A 475 32.72 37.80 20.44
CA ASN A 475 32.02 39.06 20.67
C ASN A 475 32.90 40.04 21.46
N SER A 476 32.42 41.28 21.67
CA SER A 476 33.16 42.35 22.36
C SER A 476 33.44 42.13 23.87
N ILE A 477 32.87 41.08 24.48
CA ILE A 477 33.07 40.69 25.88
C ILE A 477 34.08 39.53 25.99
N ASP A 478 33.96 38.55 25.09
CA ASP A 478 34.71 37.29 25.17
C ASP A 478 36.00 37.25 24.30
N VAL A 479 36.26 38.29 23.50
CA VAL A 479 37.48 38.40 22.68
C VAL A 479 38.77 38.40 23.53
N PRO A 480 39.81 37.62 23.17
CA PRO A 480 41.08 37.57 23.92
C PRO A 480 41.75 38.94 24.11
N HIS A 481 41.58 39.85 23.14
CA HIS A 481 42.19 41.17 23.11
C HIS A 481 41.18 42.23 22.64
N VAL A 482 40.69 43.09 23.55
CA VAL A 482 39.65 44.09 23.26
C VAL A 482 40.15 45.19 22.30
N LEU A 483 39.40 45.44 21.21
CA LEU A 483 39.67 46.51 20.25
C LEU A 483 39.40 47.88 20.90
N THR A 484 40.43 48.74 20.95
CA THR A 484 40.38 50.02 21.69
C THR A 484 40.85 51.21 20.84
N GLN A 485 40.20 51.41 19.69
CA GLN A 485 40.41 52.60 18.84
C GLN A 485 39.91 53.88 19.53
N VAL A 486 40.60 55.00 19.28
CA VAL A 486 40.28 56.30 19.93
C VAL A 486 39.21 57.10 19.18
N ASN A 487 39.09 56.91 17.86
CA ASN A 487 38.18 57.66 16.98
C ASN A 487 37.10 56.78 16.32
N GLU A 488 37.17 55.46 16.53
CA GLU A 488 36.32 54.44 15.92
C GLU A 488 35.75 53.55 17.02
N LYS A 489 34.58 52.96 16.77
CA LYS A 489 33.87 52.04 17.66
C LYS A 489 33.93 50.64 17.09
N ASP A 490 34.14 49.68 17.99
CA ASP A 490 33.98 48.26 17.72
C ASP A 490 32.52 47.94 17.32
N VAL A 491 32.35 47.24 16.21
CA VAL A 491 31.05 46.73 15.75
C VAL A 491 30.60 45.54 16.63
N GLY A 492 31.54 44.78 17.20
CA GLY A 492 31.28 43.64 18.09
C GLY A 492 31.50 42.27 17.44
N LYS A 493 31.86 42.23 16.14
CA LYS A 493 32.23 41.02 15.41
C LYS A 493 33.76 40.88 15.31
N TYR A 494 34.27 39.74 15.80
CA TYR A 494 35.69 39.37 15.76
C TYR A 494 35.87 37.95 15.23
N LEU A 495 36.78 37.78 14.26
CA LEU A 495 37.03 36.54 13.54
C LEU A 495 38.51 36.17 13.65
N ASP A 496 38.83 35.11 14.40
CA ASP A 496 40.16 34.52 14.46
C ASP A 496 40.34 33.44 13.39
N ILE A 497 41.37 33.59 12.55
CA ILE A 497 41.68 32.67 11.46
C ILE A 497 43.04 32.04 11.71
N ASN A 498 43.04 30.95 12.49
CA ASN A 498 44.22 30.16 12.81
C ASN A 498 44.42 29.08 11.73
N ALA A 499 45.66 28.85 11.28
CA ALA A 499 45.95 27.83 10.29
C ALA A 499 47.33 27.18 10.50
N SER A 500 47.42 25.91 10.11
CA SER A 500 48.56 25.01 10.30
C SER A 500 49.92 25.59 9.87
N GLU A 501 51.00 25.14 10.51
CA GLU A 501 52.37 25.62 10.25
C GLU A 501 52.83 25.41 8.78
N ASN A 502 52.21 24.49 8.04
CA ASN A 502 52.48 24.26 6.63
C ASN A 502 51.70 25.21 5.68
N VAL A 503 50.68 25.93 6.17
CA VAL A 503 49.99 27.03 5.48
C VAL A 503 50.60 28.37 5.90
N MET A 504 50.70 28.61 7.21
CA MET A 504 51.06 29.89 7.83
C MET A 504 52.56 30.08 8.10
N ASN A 505 53.42 29.38 7.35
CA ASN A 505 54.85 29.38 7.65
C ASN A 505 55.50 30.76 7.46
N ALA A 506 55.96 31.39 8.55
CA ALA A 506 56.60 32.70 8.52
C ALA A 506 57.94 32.77 7.72
N THR A 507 58.43 31.65 7.20
CA THR A 507 59.58 31.60 6.27
C THR A 507 59.22 31.16 4.85
N VAL A 508 57.96 30.77 4.59
CA VAL A 508 57.47 30.31 3.28
C VAL A 508 56.01 30.75 3.09
N ASN A 509 55.79 31.87 2.39
CA ASN A 509 54.46 32.40 2.07
C ASN A 509 53.67 31.45 1.14
N ASN A 510 53.07 30.39 1.70
CA ASN A 510 52.31 29.38 0.95
C ASN A 510 50.91 29.86 0.57
N ILE A 511 50.28 30.78 1.32
CA ILE A 511 49.10 31.52 0.85
C ILE A 511 49.50 32.40 -0.32
N ASP A 512 48.79 32.32 -1.45
CA ASP A 512 48.94 33.26 -2.57
C ASP A 512 48.13 34.53 -2.29
N TRP A 513 46.83 34.35 -2.06
CA TRP A 513 45.91 35.38 -1.58
C TRP A 513 44.74 34.73 -0.83
N ALA A 514 44.10 35.49 0.04
CA ALA A 514 42.91 35.10 0.77
C ALA A 514 41.91 36.25 0.78
N LYS A 515 40.67 35.98 0.35
CA LYS A 515 39.55 36.91 0.48
C LYS A 515 38.85 36.65 1.80
N ILE A 516 38.71 37.68 2.62
CA ILE A 516 37.85 37.70 3.80
C ILE A 516 36.71 38.67 3.49
N VAL A 517 35.47 38.28 3.74
CA VAL A 517 34.27 39.12 3.60
C VAL A 517 33.45 38.97 4.88
N ILE A 518 33.02 40.08 5.48
CA ILE A 518 32.17 40.07 6.68
C ILE A 518 31.00 41.04 6.45
N PHE A 519 29.79 40.51 6.55
CA PHE A 519 28.54 41.25 6.37
C PHE A 519 28.08 41.91 7.68
N PHE A 520 27.41 43.04 7.56
CA PHE A 520 26.88 43.80 8.70
C PHE A 520 25.41 44.19 8.48
N THR A 521 24.62 44.09 9.55
CA THR A 521 23.20 44.42 9.62
C THR A 521 23.00 45.79 10.28
N ALA A 522 21.81 46.38 10.18
CA ALA A 522 21.48 47.58 10.93
C ALA A 522 21.68 47.39 12.46
N ALA A 523 21.34 46.21 12.99
CA ALA A 523 21.52 45.88 14.41
C ALA A 523 22.99 45.76 14.85
N ASP A 524 23.93 45.51 13.92
CA ASP A 524 25.37 45.59 14.21
C ASP A 524 25.84 47.05 14.32
N LEU A 525 25.13 48.02 13.74
CA LEU A 525 25.53 49.42 13.65
C LEU A 525 24.80 50.32 14.65
N ASP A 526 23.57 49.95 15.02
CA ASP A 526 22.79 50.52 16.13
C ASP A 526 23.65 50.64 17.40
N ARG A 527 23.71 51.85 17.97
CA ARG A 527 24.30 52.14 19.28
C ARG A 527 23.36 52.89 20.22
N THR A 528 22.18 53.31 19.76
CA THR A 528 21.14 53.97 20.58
C THR A 528 20.15 52.98 21.20
N GLY A 529 20.00 51.78 20.63
CA GLY A 529 19.18 50.67 21.13
C GLY A 529 17.72 50.72 20.67
N ASP A 530 17.44 51.39 19.56
CA ASP A 530 16.11 51.58 18.96
C ASP A 530 15.91 50.89 17.60
N MET A 531 16.90 50.12 17.13
CA MET A 531 16.86 49.28 15.91
C MET A 531 16.75 50.06 14.60
N ASP A 532 17.26 51.29 14.58
CA ASP A 532 17.71 51.99 13.37
C ASP A 532 19.26 52.10 13.43
N ALA A 533 19.91 52.33 12.29
CA ALA A 533 21.35 52.52 12.15
C ALA A 533 21.73 53.90 11.57
N ASN A 534 20.73 54.74 11.31
CA ASN A 534 20.88 56.01 10.62
C ASN A 534 20.97 57.23 11.56
N ASP A 535 20.81 57.04 12.89
CA ASP A 535 20.63 58.14 13.83
C ASP A 535 21.98 58.63 14.42
N PRO A 536 22.06 59.88 14.93
CA PRO A 536 23.30 60.46 15.46
C PRO A 536 23.81 59.87 16.79
N GLY A 537 24.30 58.64 16.71
CA GLY A 537 24.97 57.85 17.74
C GLY A 537 25.55 56.55 17.18
N ASP A 538 24.94 56.04 16.10
CA ASP A 538 25.25 54.77 15.45
C ASP A 538 26.56 54.79 14.66
N ILE A 539 27.02 53.61 14.25
CA ILE A 539 28.23 53.46 13.44
C ILE A 539 27.91 53.78 11.97
N ASN A 540 28.54 54.80 11.41
CA ASN A 540 28.42 55.15 9.99
C ASN A 540 29.01 54.02 9.13
N GLU A 541 28.12 53.27 8.48
CA GLU A 541 28.40 52.21 7.52
C GLU A 541 29.57 52.52 6.58
N ASN A 542 29.57 53.69 5.91
CA ASN A 542 30.61 54.13 4.96
C ASN A 542 32.00 54.35 5.58
N THR A 543 32.17 54.08 6.87
CA THR A 543 33.44 54.20 7.59
C THR A 543 33.88 52.92 8.31
N ILE A 544 33.13 51.82 8.19
CA ILE A 544 33.52 50.52 8.73
C ILE A 544 34.80 50.02 8.03
N CYS A 545 35.69 49.40 8.78
CA CYS A 545 36.89 48.76 8.31
C CYS A 545 37.21 47.49 9.09
N ILE A 546 38.10 46.68 8.50
CA ILE A 546 38.77 45.57 9.18
C ILE A 546 40.02 46.11 9.90
N ASN A 547 40.18 45.76 11.17
CA ASN A 547 41.45 45.79 11.90
C ASN A 547 41.98 44.37 12.00
N TRP A 548 43.29 44.22 12.17
CA TRP A 548 43.94 42.95 12.52
C TRP A 548 44.70 43.10 13.84
N PHE A 549 44.83 42.02 14.59
CA PHE A 549 45.62 41.99 15.81
C PHE A 549 47.06 41.58 15.50
N ASN A 550 48.02 42.45 15.80
CA ASN A 550 49.42 42.19 15.54
C ASN A 550 50.05 41.46 16.74
N ASP A 551 50.08 40.12 16.69
CA ASP A 551 50.64 39.24 17.74
C ASP A 551 52.10 39.58 18.14
N LEU A 552 52.87 40.19 17.24
CA LEU A 552 54.26 40.59 17.50
C LEU A 552 54.39 41.93 18.24
N SER A 553 53.38 42.81 18.14
CA SER A 553 53.34 44.10 18.84
C SER A 553 52.41 44.10 20.06
N GLY A 554 51.41 43.21 20.07
CA GLY A 554 50.32 43.17 21.06
C GLY A 554 49.28 44.26 20.87
N VAL A 555 49.10 44.77 19.64
CA VAL A 555 48.26 45.95 19.33
C VAL A 555 47.37 45.68 18.12
N TRP A 556 46.14 46.19 18.17
CA TRP A 556 45.23 46.25 17.02
C TRP A 556 45.64 47.34 16.03
N GLU A 557 45.75 46.98 14.75
CA GLU A 557 46.13 47.89 13.66
C GLU A 557 45.06 47.87 12.55
N LYS A 558 44.69 49.06 12.04
CA LYS A 558 43.70 49.19 10.95
C LYS A 558 44.32 48.69 9.64
N LEU A 559 43.63 47.77 8.96
CA LEU A 559 44.14 47.13 7.74
C LEU A 559 44.20 48.14 6.57
N SER A 560 45.28 48.14 5.80
CA SER A 560 45.45 49.06 4.68
C SER A 560 46.39 48.54 3.59
N ASN A 561 46.22 49.04 2.37
CA ASN A 561 47.05 48.73 1.20
C ASN A 561 48.48 49.32 1.28
N ASP A 562 48.87 49.92 2.41
CA ASP A 562 50.27 50.29 2.71
C ASP A 562 51.06 49.13 3.36
N MET A 563 50.39 48.01 3.68
CA MET A 563 51.01 46.82 4.29
C MET A 563 51.43 45.81 3.21
N ASP A 564 52.69 45.35 3.23
CA ASP A 564 53.30 44.45 2.21
C ASP A 564 52.60 43.08 1.99
N TRP A 565 51.60 42.74 2.79
CA TRP A 565 50.82 41.49 2.75
C TRP A 565 49.31 41.72 2.49
N VAL A 566 48.89 42.97 2.30
CA VAL A 566 47.50 43.34 1.99
C VAL A 566 47.43 43.73 0.51
N ASN A 567 46.75 42.91 -0.29
CA ASN A 567 46.62 43.10 -1.72
C ASN A 567 45.59 44.20 -2.05
N ASP A 568 44.45 44.19 -1.38
CA ASP A 568 43.41 45.23 -1.46
C ASP A 568 42.44 45.15 -0.28
N VAL A 569 41.71 46.24 0.04
CA VAL A 569 40.63 46.27 1.04
C VAL A 569 39.50 47.16 0.57
N GLY A 570 38.27 46.86 0.98
CA GLY A 570 37.12 47.67 0.61
C GLY A 570 35.88 47.45 1.45
N ILE A 571 34.85 48.21 1.08
CA ILE A 571 33.51 48.15 1.65
C ILE A 571 32.49 48.26 0.52
N ASN A 572 31.36 47.58 0.67
CA ASN A 572 30.16 47.76 -0.12
C ASN A 572 29.02 48.13 0.83
N THR A 573 28.42 49.30 0.66
CA THR A 573 27.22 49.80 1.36
C THR A 573 26.00 49.76 0.43
N THR A 574 25.85 48.64 -0.27
CA THR A 574 24.65 48.31 -1.02
C THR A 574 23.94 47.21 -0.26
N ASN A 575 22.69 47.45 0.13
CA ASN A 575 21.89 46.44 0.82
C ASN A 575 21.80 45.15 0.00
N ASP A 576 21.93 44.01 0.68
CA ASP A 576 21.92 42.68 0.06
C ASP A 576 21.15 41.70 0.96
N VAL A 577 20.63 40.61 0.37
CA VAL A 577 19.80 39.63 1.07
C VAL A 577 20.37 38.23 0.90
N ILE A 578 20.92 37.69 1.98
CA ILE A 578 21.68 36.43 1.95
C ILE A 578 21.10 35.49 3.01
N TYR A 579 20.74 34.28 2.59
CA TYR A 579 20.00 33.29 3.39
C TYR A 579 18.72 33.86 4.05
N GLY A 580 18.03 34.78 3.38
CA GLY A 580 16.79 35.41 3.86
C GLY A 580 16.97 36.53 4.90
N LYS A 581 18.22 36.86 5.27
CA LYS A 581 18.56 37.95 6.18
C LYS A 581 19.02 39.18 5.39
N GLU A 582 18.51 40.36 5.75
CA GLU A 582 18.89 41.64 5.13
C GLU A 582 20.16 42.19 5.78
N TYR A 583 21.07 42.72 4.96
CA TYR A 583 22.31 43.37 5.38
C TYR A 583 22.38 44.78 4.78
N GLU A 584 22.98 45.73 5.51
CA GLU A 584 23.29 47.06 4.96
C GLU A 584 24.52 47.00 4.03
N GLY A 585 25.38 45.99 4.22
CA GLY A 585 26.52 45.79 3.35
C GLY A 585 27.54 44.78 3.88
N TYR A 586 28.76 44.87 3.33
CA TYR A 586 29.91 44.09 3.76
C TYR A 586 31.23 44.83 3.63
N VAL A 587 32.14 44.56 4.56
CA VAL A 587 33.56 44.87 4.40
C VAL A 587 34.31 43.65 3.88
N TRP A 588 35.39 43.88 3.15
CA TRP A 588 36.23 42.81 2.62
C TRP A 588 37.71 43.19 2.59
N ALA A 589 38.55 42.17 2.66
CA ALA A 589 40.00 42.27 2.55
C ALA A 589 40.54 41.16 1.66
N ASN A 590 41.62 41.46 0.94
CA ASN A 590 42.42 40.50 0.19
C ASN A 590 43.84 40.51 0.77
N VAL A 591 44.26 39.41 1.40
CA VAL A 591 45.45 39.33 2.26
C VAL A 591 46.30 38.08 1.97
N SER A 592 47.59 38.09 2.29
CA SER A 592 48.48 36.90 2.22
C SER A 592 48.93 36.41 3.61
N HIS A 593 48.24 36.82 4.67
CA HIS A 593 48.51 36.48 6.06
C HIS A 593 47.17 36.47 6.81
N LEU A 594 47.03 35.61 7.81
CA LEU A 594 45.82 35.37 8.59
C LEU A 594 46.15 35.54 10.09
N SER A 595 45.19 36.04 10.87
CA SER A 595 45.30 36.26 12.32
C SER A 595 43.87 36.57 12.82
N MET A 596 43.74 37.18 14.00
CA MET A 596 42.48 37.70 14.51
C MET A 596 42.13 39.06 13.91
N TYR A 597 40.93 39.16 13.36
CA TYR A 597 40.34 40.35 12.75
C TYR A 597 39.19 40.90 13.60
N GLY A 598 38.95 42.21 13.53
CA GLY A 598 37.89 42.88 14.28
C GLY A 598 37.40 44.14 13.58
N LEU A 599 36.09 44.37 13.59
CA LEU A 599 35.47 45.45 12.80
C LEU A 599 35.32 46.75 13.60
N SER A 600 35.65 47.90 13.00
CA SER A 600 35.34 49.22 13.58
C SER A 600 34.93 50.27 12.57
N GLY A 601 34.08 51.21 12.97
CA GLY A 601 33.67 52.38 12.18
C GLY A 601 33.53 53.65 13.03
N THR A 602 33.19 54.80 12.43
CA THR A 602 33.05 56.08 13.15
C THR A 602 31.58 56.41 13.46
N GLU A 603 31.32 57.00 14.63
CA GLU A 603 29.95 57.44 15.02
C GLU A 603 29.38 58.49 14.05
N ILE A 604 28.09 58.37 13.70
CA ILE A 604 27.30 59.38 12.99
C ILE A 604 27.19 60.62 13.89
N LYS A 605 27.65 61.77 13.39
CA LYS A 605 27.68 63.04 14.15
C LYS A 605 26.60 63.97 13.66
N GLN A 606 25.83 64.56 14.59
CA GLN A 606 24.79 65.52 14.26
C GLN A 606 25.33 66.65 13.36
N PRO A 607 24.63 67.00 12.26
CA PRO A 607 25.05 68.10 11.39
C PRO A 607 25.03 69.41 12.16
N VAL A 608 26.20 70.07 12.27
CA VAL A 608 26.34 71.35 12.97
C VAL A 608 25.65 72.44 12.16
N ASN A 609 24.38 72.71 12.48
CA ASN A 609 23.57 73.74 11.83
C ASN A 609 24.25 75.12 11.93
N PRO A 610 24.57 75.79 10.79
CA PRO A 610 25.11 77.14 10.81
C PRO A 610 24.03 78.13 11.25
N ILE A 611 24.25 78.82 12.37
CA ILE A 611 23.28 79.72 13.03
C ILE A 611 22.84 80.85 12.09
N PRO A 612 21.54 80.94 11.73
CA PRO A 612 20.95 82.11 11.07
C PRO A 612 20.46 83.15 12.10
N ASP A 613 20.27 84.39 11.66
CA ASP A 613 20.10 85.58 12.51
C ASP A 613 18.64 85.88 12.94
N ASP A 614 18.51 86.83 13.87
CA ASP A 614 17.34 87.35 14.62
C ASP A 614 15.97 87.47 13.87
N GLY A 615 14.86 87.28 14.60
CA GLY A 615 13.50 87.52 14.11
C GLY A 615 12.34 86.82 14.86
N PRO A 616 11.44 87.54 15.58
CA PRO A 616 10.33 86.94 16.36
C PRO A 616 8.90 87.16 15.81
N VAL A 617 7.89 86.52 16.44
CA VAL A 617 6.50 87.01 16.77
C VAL A 617 5.33 85.99 16.59
N HIS A 618 4.89 85.43 17.73
CA HIS A 618 3.50 85.18 18.21
C HIS A 618 2.38 84.43 17.42
N ARG A 619 2.03 83.22 17.91
CA ARG A 619 0.89 82.92 18.85
C ARG A 619 -0.58 83.27 18.46
N ARG A 620 -1.44 82.24 18.22
CA ARG A 620 -2.83 81.96 18.77
C ARG A 620 -3.63 80.96 17.88
N ILE A 621 -4.16 79.79 18.32
CA ILE A 621 -5.46 79.39 18.98
C ILE A 621 -6.81 79.74 18.24
N PRO A 622 -7.96 79.01 18.43
CA PRO A 622 -8.80 78.48 17.34
C PRO A 622 -10.27 78.98 17.35
N ILE A 623 -11.21 78.28 16.67
CA ILE A 623 -12.68 78.47 16.69
C ILE A 623 -13.45 77.13 16.51
N ILE A 624 -14.71 77.07 16.96
CA ILE A 624 -15.60 75.87 17.11
C ILE A 624 -17.00 76.16 16.52
N VAL A 625 -17.69 75.13 15.99
CA VAL A 625 -19.17 74.90 15.93
C VAL A 625 -19.34 73.36 15.81
N ASP A 626 -19.88 72.57 16.75
CA ASP A 626 -21.28 72.34 17.22
C ASP A 626 -22.25 71.86 16.09
N ASP A 627 -23.16 70.88 16.21
CA ASP A 627 -23.36 69.63 17.03
C ASP A 627 -24.30 68.69 16.16
N GLU A 628 -25.05 67.62 16.46
CA GLU A 628 -25.59 66.83 17.61
C GLU A 628 -25.67 65.32 17.14
N VAL A 629 -25.42 64.23 17.92
CA VAL A 629 -26.24 63.56 18.98
C VAL A 629 -27.46 62.75 18.43
N GLN A 630 -27.75 61.47 18.77
CA GLN A 630 -27.06 60.43 19.59
C GLN A 630 -27.52 58.97 19.28
N THR A 631 -26.89 57.98 19.93
CA THR A 631 -27.25 56.53 20.00
C THR A 631 -28.17 56.22 21.22
N PRO A 632 -28.58 54.95 21.52
CA PRO A 632 -27.75 54.07 22.37
C PRO A 632 -27.90 52.52 22.26
N LEU A 633 -26.81 51.82 22.62
CA LEU A 633 -26.65 50.57 23.43
C LEU A 633 -27.90 49.71 23.77
N GLN A 634 -27.84 48.36 23.82
CA GLN A 634 -27.07 47.57 24.82
C GLN A 634 -27.06 46.03 24.53
N SER A 635 -26.29 45.24 25.30
CA SER A 635 -26.23 43.76 25.27
C SER A 635 -26.23 43.14 26.69
N PRO A 636 -26.47 41.81 26.84
CA PRO A 636 -25.81 41.05 27.92
C PRO A 636 -25.37 39.60 27.56
N LYS A 637 -24.59 38.98 28.47
CA LYS A 637 -24.06 37.58 28.43
C LYS A 637 -24.92 36.60 29.25
N THR A 638 -24.73 35.28 29.04
CA THR A 638 -24.51 34.13 30.02
C THR A 638 -24.78 32.78 29.31
N THR A 639 -23.93 31.72 29.26
CA THR A 639 -23.41 30.77 30.31
C THR A 639 -24.54 30.04 31.07
N LEU A 640 -24.58 28.72 31.37
CA LEU A 640 -23.68 27.53 31.49
C LEU A 640 -24.51 26.26 31.08
N ALA A 641 -24.14 24.96 31.18
CA ALA A 641 -22.97 24.07 31.09
C ALA A 641 -23.49 22.60 31.34
N ASP A 642 -22.59 21.61 31.39
CA ASP A 642 -22.70 20.27 32.03
C ASP A 642 -23.58 19.10 31.47
N ALA A 643 -22.86 18.08 30.95
CA ALA A 643 -22.94 16.64 31.29
C ALA A 643 -24.07 15.69 30.74
N PRO A 644 -23.85 14.34 30.70
CA PRO A 644 -24.63 13.40 29.86
C PRO A 644 -25.41 12.27 30.61
N VAL A 645 -25.85 11.24 29.86
CA VAL A 645 -26.34 9.86 30.23
C VAL A 645 -27.85 9.55 29.96
N ALA A 646 -28.11 8.28 29.62
CA ALA A 646 -29.38 7.56 29.33
C ALA A 646 -29.94 7.72 27.88
N ALA A 647 -30.18 6.71 27.03
CA ALA A 647 -30.37 5.24 27.09
C ALA A 647 -31.84 4.73 27.20
N GLU A 648 -32.36 4.20 26.07
CA GLU A 648 -33.56 3.34 25.84
C GLU A 648 -33.68 3.19 24.28
N THR A 649 -34.20 2.13 23.63
CA THR A 649 -34.38 0.67 23.89
C THR A 649 -34.79 -0.02 22.56
N ASP A 650 -34.57 -1.34 22.44
CA ASP A 650 -35.12 -2.26 21.41
C ASP A 650 -34.69 -2.01 19.93
N VAL A 651 -34.77 -2.93 18.96
CA VAL A 651 -35.38 -4.28 18.85
C VAL A 651 -34.38 -5.27 18.22
N ILE A 652 -34.39 -6.54 18.65
CA ILE A 652 -33.74 -7.68 17.97
C ILE A 652 -34.76 -8.44 17.11
N PRO A 653 -34.42 -8.84 15.88
CA PRO A 653 -34.97 -10.05 15.25
C PRO A 653 -33.90 -11.13 15.08
N GLU A 654 -34.20 -12.35 15.55
CA GLU A 654 -33.42 -13.54 15.21
C GLU A 654 -33.70 -13.99 13.77
N SER A 655 -32.68 -14.60 13.14
CA SER A 655 -32.71 -15.85 12.35
C SER A 655 -31.97 -15.78 11.01
N GLN A 656 -31.10 -16.77 10.79
CA GLN A 656 -30.70 -17.43 9.52
C GLN A 656 -29.46 -18.30 9.84
N SER A 657 -29.68 -19.43 10.52
CA SER A 657 -28.61 -20.42 10.82
C SER A 657 -29.17 -21.84 10.85
N VAL A 658 -30.02 -22.17 9.87
CA VAL A 658 -30.46 -23.53 9.56
C VAL A 658 -30.51 -23.68 8.02
N PHE A 659 -29.33 -23.70 7.40
CA PHE A 659 -29.17 -23.96 5.96
C PHE A 659 -28.49 -25.31 5.68
N PHE A 660 -28.89 -26.32 6.46
CA PHE A 660 -28.70 -27.74 6.15
C PHE A 660 -30.03 -28.47 6.43
N TYR A 661 -30.31 -29.52 5.64
CA TYR A 661 -31.58 -30.27 5.59
C TYR A 661 -32.78 -29.58 4.88
N LEU A 662 -32.64 -29.24 3.59
CA LEU A 662 -33.83 -29.11 2.71
C LEU A 662 -33.64 -29.41 1.20
N VAL A 663 -32.59 -30.14 0.80
CA VAL A 663 -32.42 -30.58 -0.61
C VAL A 663 -33.22 -31.86 -0.93
N ALA A 664 -33.31 -32.80 0.02
CA ALA A 664 -33.97 -34.11 -0.18
C ALA A 664 -35.53 -34.08 -0.10
N ALA A 665 -36.17 -32.96 -0.46
CA ALA A 665 -37.63 -32.79 -0.27
C ALA A 665 -38.34 -31.89 -1.30
N MET A 666 -37.72 -31.52 -2.43
CA MET A 666 -38.40 -30.81 -3.54
C MET A 666 -38.65 -31.66 -4.80
N ILE A 667 -38.14 -32.90 -4.86
CA ILE A 667 -38.53 -33.88 -5.87
C ILE A 667 -39.84 -34.54 -5.43
N ILE A 668 -40.95 -34.15 -6.09
CA ILE A 668 -42.30 -34.77 -6.15
C ILE A 668 -43.36 -33.78 -6.72
N LEU A 669 -43.04 -32.49 -6.84
CA LEU A 669 -44.04 -31.43 -7.12
C LEU A 669 -43.77 -30.56 -8.37
N LEU A 670 -43.00 -31.06 -9.35
CA LEU A 670 -42.70 -30.35 -10.60
C LEU A 670 -43.13 -31.05 -11.91
N THR A 671 -43.57 -32.30 -11.86
CA THR A 671 -44.08 -33.10 -13.00
C THR A 671 -45.48 -32.66 -13.49
N GLY A 672 -45.74 -31.35 -13.59
CA GLY A 672 -47.07 -30.83 -13.93
C GLY A 672 -47.18 -29.35 -14.29
N LEU A 673 -46.08 -28.63 -14.51
CA LEU A 673 -46.12 -27.19 -14.85
C LEU A 673 -45.26 -26.75 -16.05
N GLY A 674 -44.30 -27.55 -16.55
CA GLY A 674 -43.47 -27.17 -17.70
C GLY A 674 -44.27 -26.82 -18.97
N ALA A 675 -45.31 -27.62 -19.27
CA ALA A 675 -46.21 -27.42 -20.41
C ALA A 675 -46.98 -26.07 -20.41
N ALA A 676 -46.97 -25.31 -19.31
CA ALA A 676 -47.68 -24.03 -19.21
C ALA A 676 -46.88 -22.81 -19.72
N TYR A 677 -45.55 -22.91 -19.86
CA TYR A 677 -44.69 -21.74 -20.15
C TYR A 677 -44.45 -21.50 -21.66
N ILE A 678 -44.29 -22.59 -22.43
CA ILE A 678 -43.87 -22.54 -23.85
C ILE A 678 -44.89 -21.87 -24.78
N PHE A 679 -46.18 -21.81 -24.40
CA PHE A 679 -47.25 -21.25 -25.23
C PHE A 679 -47.24 -19.70 -25.39
N ARG A 680 -46.19 -19.00 -24.91
CA ARG A 680 -46.13 -17.53 -24.92
C ARG A 680 -45.01 -16.89 -25.75
N LYS A 681 -44.13 -17.66 -26.41
CA LYS A 681 -43.00 -17.14 -27.24
C LYS A 681 -43.20 -17.31 -28.76
N ARG A 682 -44.38 -17.75 -29.24
CA ARG A 682 -44.79 -17.80 -30.66
C ARG A 682 -46.21 -17.28 -30.93
N MET A 683 -46.41 -15.96 -30.82
CA MET A 683 -47.48 -15.17 -31.46
C MET A 683 -46.94 -13.80 -31.89
#